data_AF-A0A4Y6S0I8-F1
#
_entry.id   AF-A0A4Y6S0I8-F1
#
_cell.length_a   1.000
_cell.length_b   1.000
_cell.length_c   1.000
_cell.angle_alpha   90.00
_cell.angle_beta   90.00
_cell.angle_gamma   90.00
#
_symmetry.space_group_name_H-M   'P 1'
#
loop_
_entity.id
_entity.type
_entity.pdbx_description
1 polymer ?
#
loop_
_entity_poly.entity_id
_entity_poly.type
_entity_poly.pdbx_seq_one_letter_code
_entity_poly.pdbx_strand_id
1 'polypeptide(L)'
;MRRSDQTPLQNQPNQDPAPEQNQGPNGPRGADGAGLARIQANLIDNLANRSIDGSNSHETNIDWGATGQHLLRLTAANYTDGIGTVATDLPNARAISNAVAEQTEDEPNSFGLSDMFWVWGQFIDHDITLTGEEGFEFSPITVPAGDSDFDPAGTGEAIIPFTRTGVVEGTGTDAARQYSNGITSFLDASMVYGSDAETAAALRGDGGKLLLTENNLLVETEGGVLAGDVRAAENVALTSMHTVFAREHNLWVERFSRQDPGMSDDELYDAARIVVEAEIQAITFNEFLPLLLGEDAITAYEGYDPNVNPGISVEFATAAFRFGHSLLSSNIQRLDRDGNTIAAGDLSLSEAFFNPSEISENGGIDPLLRGLADSTAQELDTQVVEDVRSFLFGAPGSGGLDLAALNIERGRDLGVASYNDLREALGLARATSFSDITSDATVAAQLASVYSTVDQVDAWIGGLAEDPAGSGIVGELFATILLDQFLRLRDGDPFWSQGLDLPQAQIDALWSTTLSDVIERNSDIRSLQDDVMLAYDRIGGTNGDDALTGADGRDLLLGNRGNDVLDGAGGDDQLEGQDGNDTLFGQAGNDVLYGGDGADTLVGGAGSDELDGGRGNDTFVFEGDFGSDTVVRFGAGERGGDDLLQISVDGFATAEAVLALAAETQAGTVLQFSHDLSITLLGVSAAQLDLNDIQIV
;
A
#
# COMPACT_ATOMS: atom_id res chain seq x y z
N MET A 1 -8.30 59.92 30.43
CA MET A 1 -7.70 59.17 29.30
C MET A 1 -6.63 58.25 29.86
N ARG A 2 -7.01 57.01 30.15
CA ARG A 2 -6.12 55.87 30.45
C ARG A 2 -6.68 54.69 29.67
N ARG A 3 -5.82 53.99 28.93
CA ARG A 3 -6.11 52.70 28.29
C ARG A 3 -6.24 51.65 29.40
N SER A 4 -7.21 50.76 29.24
CA SER A 4 -7.43 49.59 30.10
C SER A 4 -7.23 48.32 29.27
N ASP A 5 -6.25 47.56 29.72
CA ASP A 5 -6.01 46.12 29.66
C ASP A 5 -7.15 45.22 29.13
N GLN A 6 -6.81 44.40 28.13
CA GLN A 6 -7.27 43.02 28.03
C GLN A 6 -6.05 42.13 27.73
N THR A 7 -5.77 41.25 28.68
CA THR A 7 -4.79 40.16 28.62
C THR A 7 -5.32 39.00 27.77
N PRO A 8 -4.48 38.35 26.94
CA PRO A 8 -4.82 37.09 26.27
C PRO A 8 -4.83 35.94 27.28
N LEU A 9 -5.76 35.01 27.08
CA LEU A 9 -5.85 33.75 27.82
C LEU A 9 -4.59 32.91 27.53
N GLN A 10 -3.92 32.49 28.61
CA GLN A 10 -2.79 31.56 28.54
C GLN A 10 -3.32 30.17 28.22
N ASN A 11 -2.88 29.60 27.09
CA ASN A 11 -2.96 28.16 26.82
C ASN A 11 -2.20 27.43 27.94
N GLN A 12 -2.93 26.61 28.69
CA GLN A 12 -2.30 25.56 29.48
C GLN A 12 -2.02 24.39 28.54
N PRO A 13 -0.86 23.73 28.65
CA PRO A 13 -0.61 22.48 27.93
C PRO A 13 -1.59 21.43 28.46
N ASN A 14 -2.44 20.90 27.60
CA ASN A 14 -3.12 19.65 27.92
C ASN A 14 -2.03 18.59 28.07
N GLN A 15 -1.81 18.16 29.30
CA GLN A 15 -1.13 16.89 29.55
C GLN A 15 -2.17 15.82 29.27
N ASP A 16 -1.89 14.96 28.29
CA ASP A 16 -2.74 13.81 27.99
C ASP A 16 -2.91 12.94 29.24
N PRO A 17 -4.15 12.63 29.65
CA PRO A 17 -4.36 11.57 30.60
C PRO A 17 -4.02 10.21 29.95
N ALA A 18 -3.51 9.30 30.77
CA ALA A 18 -3.23 7.91 30.41
C ALA A 18 -4.41 7.24 29.67
N PRO A 19 -4.17 6.24 28.82
CA PRO A 19 -5.20 5.62 27.99
C PRO A 19 -6.30 5.04 28.87
N GLU A 20 -7.46 5.67 28.86
CA GLU A 20 -8.68 4.98 29.26
C GLU A 20 -8.90 3.87 28.22
N GLN A 21 -9.10 2.65 28.72
CA GLN A 21 -9.64 1.54 27.93
C GLN A 21 -11.07 1.90 27.52
N ASN A 22 -11.20 2.84 26.59
CA ASN A 22 -12.44 3.12 25.92
C ASN A 22 -12.55 2.06 24.83
N GLN A 23 -13.26 0.99 25.11
CA GLN A 23 -13.85 0.19 24.05
C GLN A 23 -14.78 1.14 23.30
N GLY A 24 -14.26 1.79 22.24
CA GLY A 24 -15.08 2.56 21.32
C GLY A 24 -16.18 1.67 20.76
N PRO A 25 -17.37 2.22 20.42
CA PRO A 25 -18.52 1.41 20.00
C PRO A 25 -18.35 0.75 18.63
N ASN A 26 -17.35 1.17 17.87
CA ASN A 26 -17.04 0.71 16.52
C ASN A 26 -15.83 -0.23 16.59
N GLY A 27 -16.11 -1.54 16.55
CA GLY A 27 -15.09 -2.53 16.23
C GLY A 27 -14.64 -2.37 14.77
N PRO A 28 -13.58 -3.06 14.34
CA PRO A 28 -13.12 -3.05 12.96
C PRO A 28 -14.29 -3.27 12.00
N ARG A 29 -14.35 -2.41 10.98
CA ARG A 29 -15.31 -2.52 9.88
C ARG A 29 -14.93 -3.77 9.10
N GLY A 30 -15.91 -4.59 8.73
CA GLY A 30 -15.64 -5.88 8.09
C GLY A 30 -15.18 -7.00 9.04
N ALA A 31 -15.87 -8.14 8.97
CA ALA A 31 -15.48 -9.46 9.47
C ALA A 31 -15.10 -9.69 10.96
N ASP A 32 -15.20 -8.72 11.85
CA ASP A 32 -14.78 -8.91 13.24
C ASP A 32 -15.78 -9.70 14.10
N GLY A 33 -15.55 -11.02 14.17
CA GLY A 33 -15.87 -11.83 15.34
C GLY A 33 -16.32 -13.27 15.07
N ALA A 34 -17.06 -13.52 13.99
CA ALA A 34 -17.67 -14.84 13.76
C ALA A 34 -16.86 -15.76 12.84
N GLY A 35 -16.19 -15.22 11.81
CA GLY A 35 -15.41 -15.99 10.82
C GLY A 35 -14.01 -16.37 11.31
N LEU A 36 -13.30 -15.41 11.90
CA LEU A 36 -11.90 -15.55 12.35
C LEU A 36 -11.75 -16.35 13.67
N ALA A 37 -12.82 -16.52 14.44
CA ALA A 37 -12.79 -17.21 15.74
C ALA A 37 -12.56 -18.74 15.67
N ARG A 38 -12.31 -19.30 14.47
CA ARG A 38 -12.17 -20.75 14.23
C ARG A 38 -10.98 -21.15 13.35
N ILE A 39 -10.00 -20.27 13.14
CA ILE A 39 -8.83 -20.54 12.28
C ILE A 39 -7.92 -21.66 12.85
N GLN A 40 -8.08 -22.03 14.13
CA GLN A 40 -7.05 -22.76 14.89
C GLN A 40 -6.65 -24.19 14.49
N ALA A 41 -7.58 -25.10 14.20
CA ALA A 41 -7.23 -26.53 14.32
C ALA A 41 -6.44 -27.11 13.12
N ASN A 42 -6.64 -26.57 11.91
CA ASN A 42 -6.00 -27.07 10.68
C ASN A 42 -4.79 -26.23 10.26
N LEU A 43 -4.63 -25.00 10.79
CA LEU A 43 -3.45 -24.18 10.50
C LEU A 43 -2.16 -24.88 10.96
N ILE A 44 -2.18 -25.48 12.15
CA ILE A 44 -1.01 -26.15 12.76
C ILE A 44 -0.49 -27.31 11.89
N ASP A 45 -1.38 -28.02 11.19
CA ASP A 45 -0.99 -29.08 10.25
C ASP A 45 -0.39 -28.50 8.93
N ASN A 46 -0.82 -27.30 8.51
CA ASN A 46 -0.25 -26.56 7.36
C ASN A 46 1.11 -25.88 7.70
N LEU A 47 1.33 -25.55 8.98
CA LEU A 47 2.48 -24.78 9.50
C LEU A 47 3.83 -25.49 9.48
N ALA A 48 3.85 -26.82 9.50
CA ALA A 48 5.05 -27.59 9.83
C ALA A 48 6.24 -27.48 8.83
N ASN A 49 6.11 -26.71 7.72
CA ASN A 49 7.00 -26.85 6.57
C ASN A 49 7.58 -25.56 5.93
N ARG A 50 7.10 -24.33 6.22
CA ARG A 50 7.74 -23.12 5.65
C ARG A 50 8.95 -22.72 6.50
N SER A 51 10.14 -22.96 5.95
CA SER A 51 11.39 -22.52 6.58
C SER A 51 11.50 -20.99 6.60
N ILE A 52 12.26 -20.47 7.56
CA ILE A 52 12.52 -19.02 7.65
C ILE A 52 13.34 -18.52 6.46
N ASP A 53 14.20 -19.35 5.88
CA ASP A 53 15.06 -19.00 4.75
C ASP A 53 14.46 -19.41 3.39
N GLY A 54 13.19 -19.83 3.35
CA GLY A 54 12.48 -20.28 2.15
C GLY A 54 12.98 -21.60 1.55
N SER A 55 14.01 -22.23 2.12
CA SER A 55 14.52 -23.52 1.66
C SER A 55 13.54 -24.67 1.88
N ASN A 56 13.62 -25.70 1.03
CA ASN A 56 12.77 -26.89 1.04
C ASN A 56 11.26 -26.61 0.82
N SER A 57 10.91 -25.43 0.28
CA SER A 57 9.51 -25.10 -0.04
C SER A 57 8.99 -25.96 -1.20
N HIS A 58 9.79 -26.18 -2.24
CA HIS A 58 9.42 -27.08 -3.36
C HIS A 58 9.98 -28.50 -3.17
N GLU A 59 9.20 -29.52 -3.56
CA GLU A 59 9.63 -30.93 -3.45
C GLU A 59 10.83 -31.28 -4.34
N THR A 60 10.95 -30.67 -5.52
CA THR A 60 11.94 -31.01 -6.55
C THR A 60 13.05 -29.97 -6.67
N ASN A 61 12.68 -28.69 -6.68
CA ASN A 61 13.59 -27.56 -6.75
C ASN A 61 13.69 -26.90 -5.37
N ILE A 62 14.22 -27.65 -4.39
CA ILE A 62 14.20 -27.30 -2.96
C ILE A 62 14.74 -25.90 -2.63
N ASP A 63 15.57 -25.33 -3.50
CA ASP A 63 16.19 -24.04 -3.27
C ASP A 63 15.42 -22.88 -3.93
N TRP A 64 14.42 -23.13 -4.78
CA TRP A 64 13.65 -22.07 -5.42
C TRP A 64 12.97 -21.16 -4.38
N GLY A 65 13.23 -19.86 -4.52
CA GLY A 65 12.75 -18.80 -3.64
C GLY A 65 13.46 -18.67 -2.29
N ALA A 66 14.45 -19.53 -2.00
CA ALA A 66 15.22 -19.44 -0.78
C ALA A 66 16.18 -18.23 -0.76
N THR A 67 16.57 -17.80 0.43
CA THR A 67 17.62 -16.79 0.63
C THR A 67 18.92 -17.20 -0.08
N GLY A 68 19.58 -16.25 -0.73
CA GLY A 68 20.84 -16.46 -1.44
C GLY A 68 20.72 -17.01 -2.86
N GLN A 69 19.51 -17.29 -3.34
CA GLN A 69 19.31 -17.75 -4.72
C GLN A 69 19.66 -16.70 -5.76
N HIS A 70 20.09 -17.17 -6.94
CA HIS A 70 20.43 -16.29 -8.03
C HIS A 70 19.18 -15.57 -8.55
N LEU A 71 19.32 -14.26 -8.81
CA LEU A 71 18.32 -13.51 -9.53
C LEU A 71 18.13 -14.10 -10.94
N LEU A 72 16.88 -14.28 -11.32
CA LEU A 72 16.47 -14.65 -12.67
C LEU A 72 16.73 -13.49 -13.63
N ARG A 73 16.62 -13.77 -14.92
CA ARG A 73 16.67 -12.72 -15.95
C ARG A 73 15.60 -12.96 -16.99
N LEU A 74 14.89 -11.90 -17.34
CA LEU A 74 13.95 -11.89 -18.46
C LEU A 74 14.70 -11.82 -19.80
N THR A 75 15.93 -11.28 -19.79
CA THR A 75 16.78 -11.17 -20.98
C THR A 75 18.23 -11.62 -20.74
N ALA A 76 19.05 -11.66 -21.79
CA ALA A 76 20.49 -11.88 -21.61
C ALA A 76 21.16 -10.67 -20.93
N ALA A 77 22.15 -10.91 -20.06
CA ALA A 77 22.87 -9.84 -19.38
C ALA A 77 23.52 -8.86 -20.37
N ASN A 78 23.24 -7.57 -20.19
CA ASN A 78 23.68 -6.51 -21.07
C ASN A 78 25.04 -5.94 -20.65
N TYR A 79 26.12 -6.67 -21.00
CA TYR A 79 27.49 -6.21 -20.83
C TYR A 79 28.21 -6.17 -22.18
N THR A 80 29.10 -5.18 -22.35
CA THR A 80 29.85 -5.00 -23.60
C THR A 80 30.77 -6.17 -23.93
N ASP A 81 31.29 -6.84 -22.90
CA ASP A 81 32.11 -8.05 -23.01
C ASP A 81 31.32 -9.35 -22.76
N GLY A 82 30.01 -9.25 -22.52
CA GLY A 82 29.15 -10.36 -22.12
C GLY A 82 29.47 -10.93 -20.73
N ILE A 83 30.35 -10.28 -19.95
CA ILE A 83 30.83 -10.76 -18.66
C ILE A 83 30.40 -9.81 -17.55
N GLY A 84 30.77 -8.53 -17.61
CA GLY A 84 30.49 -7.58 -16.55
C GLY A 84 30.97 -6.15 -16.80
N THR A 85 31.51 -5.88 -17.99
CA THR A 85 31.95 -4.53 -18.36
C THR A 85 30.75 -3.70 -18.81
N VAL A 86 30.40 -2.72 -17.99
CA VAL A 86 29.35 -1.72 -18.26
C VAL A 86 29.69 -0.90 -19.51
N ALA A 87 28.67 -0.56 -20.30
CA ALA A 87 28.82 0.25 -21.49
C ALA A 87 29.36 1.66 -21.14
N THR A 88 30.34 2.14 -21.91
CA THR A 88 31.00 3.44 -21.68
C THR A 88 30.53 4.52 -22.64
N ASP A 89 29.71 4.16 -23.62
CA ASP A 89 29.11 5.03 -24.64
C ASP A 89 27.68 5.47 -24.30
N LEU A 90 27.16 5.04 -23.14
CA LEU A 90 25.91 5.54 -22.59
C LEU A 90 26.09 6.94 -21.97
N PRO A 91 25.05 7.79 -21.96
CA PRO A 91 25.11 9.06 -21.27
C PRO A 91 25.37 8.89 -19.77
N ASN A 92 26.07 9.85 -19.18
CA ASN A 92 26.35 9.88 -17.75
C ASN A 92 25.03 9.90 -16.94
N ALA A 93 24.92 9.05 -15.91
CA ALA A 93 23.68 8.92 -15.14
C ALA A 93 23.26 10.22 -14.42
N ARG A 94 24.20 10.99 -13.86
CA ARG A 94 23.87 12.31 -13.28
C ARG A 94 23.37 13.29 -14.34
N ALA A 95 23.93 13.25 -15.55
CA ALA A 95 23.43 14.07 -16.66
C ALA A 95 22.01 13.68 -17.09
N ILE A 96 21.65 12.39 -17.03
CA ILE A 96 20.28 11.92 -17.27
C ILE A 96 19.35 12.39 -16.14
N SER A 97 19.75 12.19 -14.87
CA SER A 97 19.01 12.65 -13.69
C SER A 97 18.69 14.16 -13.78
N ASN A 98 19.69 14.99 -14.06
CA ASN A 98 19.50 16.44 -14.22
C ASN A 98 18.59 16.83 -15.40
N ALA A 99 18.56 16.05 -16.48
CA ALA A 99 17.82 16.43 -17.67
C ALA A 99 16.36 15.95 -17.63
N VAL A 100 16.10 14.81 -16.98
CA VAL A 100 14.84 14.07 -17.10
C VAL A 100 14.14 13.88 -15.75
N ALA A 101 14.90 13.81 -14.65
CA ALA A 101 14.35 13.51 -13.32
C ALA A 101 14.29 14.71 -12.37
N GLU A 102 14.72 15.90 -12.81
CA GLU A 102 14.62 17.13 -12.01
C GLU A 102 13.16 17.50 -11.78
N GLN A 103 12.79 17.67 -10.51
CA GLN A 103 11.48 18.13 -10.08
C GLN A 103 11.60 19.55 -9.50
N THR A 104 10.85 20.50 -10.05
CA THR A 104 10.92 21.90 -9.60
C THR A 104 9.75 22.32 -8.71
N GLU A 105 8.62 21.61 -8.81
CA GLU A 105 7.38 21.86 -8.07
C GLU A 105 6.75 20.51 -7.70
N ASP A 106 5.97 20.47 -6.62
CA ASP A 106 5.23 19.27 -6.24
C ASP A 106 4.16 18.98 -7.30
N GLU A 107 4.05 17.73 -7.73
CA GLU A 107 3.09 17.26 -8.72
C GLU A 107 2.24 16.16 -8.07
N PRO A 108 1.02 16.47 -7.58
CA PRO A 108 0.16 15.50 -6.92
C PRO A 108 -0.23 14.37 -7.88
N ASN A 109 -0.27 13.14 -7.35
CA ASN A 109 -0.63 11.95 -8.13
C ASN A 109 -2.02 12.06 -8.76
N SER A 110 -2.12 11.96 -10.09
CA SER A 110 -3.38 12.12 -10.83
C SER A 110 -4.39 10.99 -10.64
N PHE A 111 -3.99 9.85 -10.06
CA PHE A 111 -4.88 8.75 -9.68
C PHE A 111 -5.37 8.85 -8.22
N GLY A 112 -4.87 9.86 -7.48
CA GLY A 112 -5.24 10.11 -6.08
C GLY A 112 -4.63 9.08 -5.13
N LEU A 113 -3.44 8.55 -5.43
CA LEU A 113 -2.72 7.67 -4.51
C LEU A 113 -2.23 8.46 -3.29
N SER A 114 -2.32 7.84 -2.12
CA SER A 114 -1.76 8.39 -0.89
C SER A 114 -0.28 8.02 -0.72
N ASP A 115 0.40 8.67 0.21
CA ASP A 115 1.75 8.29 0.61
C ASP A 115 1.82 6.85 1.18
N MET A 116 0.70 6.32 1.68
CA MET A 116 0.62 4.92 2.11
C MET A 116 0.93 3.93 0.97
N PHE A 117 0.59 4.28 -0.28
CA PHE A 117 0.81 3.41 -1.43
C PHE A 117 2.31 3.13 -1.65
N TRP A 118 3.16 4.17 -1.64
CA TRP A 118 4.60 3.97 -1.82
C TRP A 118 5.25 3.34 -0.59
N VAL A 119 4.74 3.62 0.62
CA VAL A 119 5.20 2.96 1.85
C VAL A 119 4.92 1.47 1.80
N TRP A 120 3.73 1.07 1.35
CA TRP A 120 3.38 -0.34 1.14
C TRP A 120 4.28 -0.98 0.07
N GLY A 121 4.46 -0.32 -1.07
CA GLY A 121 5.36 -0.80 -2.12
C GLY A 121 6.79 -1.04 -1.63
N GLN A 122 7.35 -0.13 -0.83
CA GLN A 122 8.66 -0.30 -0.20
C GLN A 122 8.66 -1.45 0.82
N PHE A 123 7.62 -1.57 1.63
CA PHE A 123 7.46 -2.65 2.61
C PHE A 123 7.42 -4.02 1.95
N ILE A 124 6.74 -4.15 0.81
CA ILE A 124 6.71 -5.37 0.00
C ILE A 124 8.05 -5.62 -0.71
N ASP A 125 8.72 -4.59 -1.25
CA ASP A 125 10.08 -4.77 -1.81
C ASP A 125 11.02 -5.38 -0.78
N HIS A 126 10.90 -4.96 0.47
CA HIS A 126 11.72 -5.45 1.57
C HIS A 126 11.37 -6.86 2.04
N ASP A 127 10.26 -7.42 1.58
CA ASP A 127 9.91 -8.83 1.80
C ASP A 127 10.51 -9.74 0.72
N ILE A 128 10.56 -9.26 -0.53
CA ILE A 128 10.86 -10.13 -1.68
C ILE A 128 12.21 -9.84 -2.33
N THR A 129 12.79 -8.64 -2.19
CA THR A 129 14.08 -8.29 -2.78
C THR A 129 15.07 -7.65 -1.80
N LEU A 130 16.31 -8.15 -1.83
CA LEU A 130 17.49 -7.51 -1.25
C LEU A 130 18.68 -7.86 -2.13
N THR A 131 19.10 -6.96 -3.00
CA THR A 131 20.31 -7.23 -3.80
C THR A 131 21.53 -7.12 -2.87
N GLY A 132 22.30 -8.22 -2.73
CA GLY A 132 23.27 -8.46 -1.64
C GLY A 132 24.39 -7.41 -1.41
N GLU A 133 25.24 -7.66 -0.40
CA GLU A 133 26.25 -6.72 0.12
C GLU A 133 27.05 -5.97 -0.98
N GLU A 134 27.33 -4.68 -0.73
CA GLU A 134 28.21 -3.90 -1.61
C GLU A 134 29.51 -4.67 -1.86
N GLY A 135 29.83 -4.86 -3.15
CA GLY A 135 31.09 -5.48 -3.54
C GLY A 135 32.28 -4.59 -3.17
N PHE A 136 33.48 -5.01 -3.52
CA PHE A 136 34.69 -4.20 -3.29
C PHE A 136 35.06 -3.32 -4.50
N GLU A 137 34.26 -3.35 -5.57
CA GLU A 137 34.54 -2.66 -6.83
C GLU A 137 33.89 -1.27 -6.84
N PHE A 138 34.66 -0.27 -6.43
CA PHE A 138 34.27 1.14 -6.50
C PHE A 138 34.21 1.63 -7.95
N SER A 139 33.05 2.14 -8.36
CA SER A 139 32.78 2.62 -9.72
C SER A 139 31.94 3.91 -9.66
N PRO A 140 32.53 5.03 -9.24
CA PRO A 140 31.77 6.25 -8.95
C PRO A 140 31.13 6.84 -10.19
N ILE A 141 30.00 7.51 -9.99
CA ILE A 141 29.34 8.30 -11.02
C ILE A 141 30.08 9.63 -11.12
N THR A 142 30.59 9.96 -12.31
CA THR A 142 31.23 11.25 -12.53
C THR A 142 30.19 12.37 -12.52
N VAL A 143 30.48 13.49 -11.86
CA VAL A 143 29.59 14.65 -11.85
C VAL A 143 29.96 15.57 -13.02
N PRO A 144 28.99 16.02 -13.85
CA PRO A 144 29.25 17.01 -14.90
C PRO A 144 29.87 18.30 -14.34
N ALA A 145 30.89 18.83 -15.02
CA ALA A 145 31.54 20.06 -14.56
C ALA A 145 30.56 21.24 -14.54
N GLY A 146 30.38 21.85 -13.37
CA GLY A 146 29.46 22.97 -13.16
C GLY A 146 28.04 22.56 -12.77
N ASP A 147 27.83 21.29 -12.42
CA ASP A 147 26.61 20.82 -11.74
C ASP A 147 26.31 21.68 -10.50
N SER A 148 25.07 22.13 -10.34
CA SER A 148 24.66 23.08 -9.30
C SER A 148 24.84 22.53 -7.89
N ASP A 149 24.66 21.23 -7.71
CA ASP A 149 24.50 20.59 -6.41
C ASP A 149 25.80 19.93 -5.98
N PHE A 150 26.45 19.22 -6.91
CA PHE A 150 27.62 18.40 -6.61
C PHE A 150 28.96 19.01 -7.08
N ASP A 151 28.98 19.90 -8.07
CA ASP A 151 30.20 20.58 -8.55
C ASP A 151 30.01 22.07 -8.91
N PRO A 152 29.50 22.91 -7.99
CA PRO A 152 29.16 24.31 -8.29
C PRO A 152 30.38 25.16 -8.66
N ALA A 153 31.59 24.72 -8.29
CA ALA A 153 32.84 25.38 -8.65
C ALA A 153 33.36 25.01 -10.05
N GLY A 154 32.72 24.04 -10.73
CA GLY A 154 33.10 23.59 -12.06
C GLY A 154 34.49 22.95 -12.10
N THR A 155 34.82 22.16 -11.08
CA THR A 155 36.13 21.50 -10.98
C THR A 155 36.28 20.39 -12.01
N GLY A 156 35.19 19.71 -12.36
CA GLY A 156 35.20 18.50 -13.18
C GLY A 156 35.81 17.29 -12.49
N GLU A 157 36.04 17.35 -11.17
CA GLU A 157 36.64 16.27 -10.37
C GLU A 157 35.65 15.64 -9.37
N ALA A 158 34.46 16.22 -9.21
CA ALA A 158 33.44 15.72 -8.29
C ALA A 158 32.84 14.39 -8.76
N ILE A 159 32.40 13.59 -7.78
CA ILE A 159 31.79 12.29 -7.99
C ILE A 159 30.61 12.08 -7.04
N ILE A 160 29.67 11.24 -7.44
CA ILE A 160 28.71 10.58 -6.54
C ILE A 160 29.27 9.17 -6.25
N PRO A 161 29.47 8.80 -4.97
CA PRO A 161 29.98 7.49 -4.61
C PRO A 161 29.05 6.37 -5.10
N PHE A 162 29.62 5.35 -5.73
CA PHE A 162 28.88 4.15 -6.13
C PHE A 162 29.80 2.93 -6.07
N THR A 163 29.30 1.88 -5.45
CA THR A 163 29.97 0.58 -5.35
C THR A 163 29.14 -0.46 -6.08
N ARG A 164 29.80 -1.25 -6.94
CA ARG A 164 29.14 -2.32 -7.68
C ARG A 164 28.71 -3.44 -6.73
N THR A 165 27.60 -4.07 -7.05
CA THR A 165 27.03 -5.17 -6.25
C THR A 165 27.98 -6.37 -6.23
N GLY A 166 28.07 -7.05 -5.09
CA GLY A 166 28.75 -8.34 -4.98
C GLY A 166 28.19 -9.36 -5.97
N VAL A 167 29.07 -10.15 -6.59
CA VAL A 167 28.67 -11.17 -7.57
C VAL A 167 28.70 -12.55 -6.93
N VAL A 168 27.85 -13.45 -7.43
CA VAL A 168 27.88 -14.86 -7.09
C VAL A 168 29.28 -15.44 -7.36
N GLU A 169 29.80 -16.20 -6.40
CA GLU A 169 31.13 -16.83 -6.50
C GLU A 169 31.25 -17.65 -7.79
N GLY A 170 32.35 -17.43 -8.53
CA GLY A 170 32.61 -18.12 -9.79
C GLY A 170 32.00 -17.48 -11.04
N THR A 171 31.27 -16.36 -10.89
CA THR A 171 30.75 -15.57 -12.01
C THR A 171 31.57 -14.30 -12.26
N GLY A 172 31.36 -13.61 -13.38
CA GLY A 172 32.03 -12.33 -13.69
C GLY A 172 33.49 -12.43 -14.10
N THR A 173 34.03 -13.64 -14.36
CA THR A 173 35.39 -13.87 -14.89
C THR A 173 35.36 -14.48 -16.28
N ASP A 174 34.73 -15.66 -16.43
CA ASP A 174 34.60 -16.39 -17.70
C ASP A 174 33.13 -16.49 -18.19
N ALA A 175 32.19 -16.05 -17.36
CA ALA A 175 30.75 -16.03 -17.61
C ALA A 175 30.15 -14.72 -17.07
N ALA A 176 28.98 -14.34 -17.57
CA ALA A 176 28.24 -13.16 -17.11
C ALA A 176 28.11 -13.11 -15.58
N ARG A 177 28.24 -11.91 -15.02
CA ARG A 177 27.98 -11.64 -13.59
C ARG A 177 26.56 -12.07 -13.24
N GLN A 178 26.46 -12.83 -12.16
CA GLN A 178 25.19 -13.19 -11.52
C GLN A 178 25.15 -12.58 -10.13
N TYR A 179 23.94 -12.39 -9.64
CA TYR A 179 23.64 -11.72 -8.38
C TYR A 179 22.67 -12.61 -7.61
N SER A 180 22.71 -12.52 -6.29
CA SER A 180 21.81 -13.25 -5.42
C SER A 180 20.79 -12.33 -4.79
N ASN A 181 19.59 -12.86 -4.52
CA ASN A 181 18.67 -12.27 -3.57
C ASN A 181 19.16 -12.57 -2.15
N GLY A 182 19.28 -11.55 -1.31
CA GLY A 182 19.76 -11.64 0.07
C GLY A 182 18.68 -12.06 1.07
N ILE A 183 17.43 -12.15 0.62
CA ILE A 183 16.25 -12.58 1.38
C ILE A 183 15.46 -13.61 0.57
N THR A 184 14.39 -14.16 1.16
CA THR A 184 13.43 -15.03 0.46
C THR A 184 12.79 -14.26 -0.70
N SER A 185 12.34 -14.97 -1.75
CA SER A 185 11.58 -14.32 -2.82
C SER A 185 10.07 -14.39 -2.60
N PHE A 186 9.61 -15.24 -1.69
CA PHE A 186 8.19 -15.44 -1.41
C PHE A 186 7.62 -14.18 -0.74
N LEU A 187 6.32 -13.95 -0.93
CA LEU A 187 5.57 -12.98 -0.16
C LEU A 187 5.20 -13.63 1.19
N ASP A 188 6.21 -13.86 2.02
CA ASP A 188 6.16 -14.69 3.23
C ASP A 188 6.42 -13.93 4.54
N ALA A 189 6.29 -12.60 4.48
CA ALA A 189 6.46 -11.69 5.59
C ALA A 189 7.84 -11.77 6.25
N SER A 190 8.86 -12.14 5.50
CA SER A 190 10.26 -12.16 5.93
C SER A 190 10.76 -10.79 6.39
N MET A 191 10.20 -9.68 5.90
CA MET A 191 10.49 -8.34 6.43
C MET A 191 10.00 -8.15 7.89
N VAL A 192 9.07 -8.98 8.36
CA VAL A 192 8.61 -9.05 9.75
C VAL A 192 9.36 -10.12 10.55
N TYR A 193 9.61 -11.29 9.95
CA TYR A 193 10.08 -12.49 10.66
C TYR A 193 11.56 -12.85 10.44
N GLY A 194 12.24 -12.18 9.52
CA GLY A 194 13.59 -12.47 9.07
C GLY A 194 13.64 -13.53 7.97
N SER A 195 14.75 -13.55 7.22
CA SER A 195 15.04 -14.55 6.18
C SER A 195 16.15 -15.52 6.59
N ASP A 196 16.52 -15.51 7.87
CA ASP A 196 17.48 -16.43 8.49
C ASP A 196 17.13 -16.74 9.96
N ALA A 197 17.59 -17.89 10.45
CA ALA A 197 17.24 -18.39 11.79
C ALA A 197 17.81 -17.55 12.95
N GLU A 198 18.92 -16.82 12.76
CA GLU A 198 19.49 -15.96 13.79
C GLU A 198 18.64 -14.72 13.99
N THR A 199 18.28 -14.05 12.89
CA THR A 199 17.36 -12.90 12.90
C THR A 199 15.99 -13.29 13.47
N ALA A 200 15.39 -14.38 12.97
CA ALA A 200 14.12 -14.87 13.47
C ALA A 200 14.16 -15.16 14.98
N ALA A 201 15.24 -15.78 15.48
CA ALA A 201 15.38 -16.03 16.92
C ALA A 201 15.57 -14.74 17.75
N ALA A 202 16.26 -13.74 17.20
CA ALA A 202 16.47 -12.46 17.87
C ALA A 202 15.18 -11.63 18.03
N LEU A 203 14.24 -11.81 17.09
CA LEU A 203 12.94 -11.13 17.08
C LEU A 203 11.94 -11.68 18.11
N ARG A 204 12.15 -12.90 18.64
CA ARG A 204 11.17 -13.56 19.52
C ARG A 204 11.18 -12.98 20.94
N GLY A 205 9.97 -12.70 21.44
CA GLY A 205 9.66 -12.41 22.83
C GLY A 205 9.02 -13.60 23.56
N ASP A 206 8.46 -13.33 24.75
CA ASP A 206 7.82 -14.35 25.59
C ASP A 206 6.43 -14.76 25.07
N GLY A 207 6.05 -16.03 25.23
CA GLY A 207 4.68 -16.50 24.97
C GLY A 207 4.30 -16.56 23.49
N GLY A 208 5.28 -16.78 22.61
CA GLY A 208 5.10 -16.84 21.16
C GLY A 208 5.02 -15.48 20.46
N LYS A 209 5.22 -14.37 21.19
CA LYS A 209 5.15 -13.00 20.66
C LYS A 209 6.45 -12.55 19.99
N LEU A 210 6.39 -11.51 19.17
CA LEU A 210 7.54 -10.71 18.74
C LEU A 210 7.93 -9.69 19.82
N LEU A 211 9.22 -9.39 19.91
CA LEU A 211 9.80 -8.47 20.87
C LEU A 211 9.46 -7.02 20.50
N LEU A 212 8.75 -6.34 21.40
CA LEU A 212 8.48 -4.90 21.33
C LEU A 212 8.91 -4.23 22.64
N THR A 213 9.12 -2.92 22.59
CA THR A 213 9.33 -2.09 23.78
C THR A 213 8.07 -2.02 24.65
N GLU A 214 8.17 -1.48 25.87
CA GLU A 214 7.00 -1.27 26.76
C GLU A 214 5.91 -0.38 26.14
N ASN A 215 6.28 0.46 25.16
CA ASN A 215 5.36 1.32 24.41
C ASN A 215 4.87 0.65 23.10
N ASN A 216 5.06 -0.66 22.93
CA ASN A 216 4.71 -1.41 21.73
C ASN A 216 5.36 -0.86 20.44
N LEU A 217 6.59 -0.37 20.53
CA LEU A 217 7.40 0.01 19.36
C LEU A 217 8.48 -1.03 19.11
N LEU A 218 9.00 -1.10 17.89
CA LEU A 218 10.19 -1.91 17.57
C LEU A 218 11.38 -1.50 18.47
N VAL A 219 12.26 -2.45 18.74
CA VAL A 219 13.42 -2.22 19.62
C VAL A 219 14.53 -1.51 18.83
N GLU A 220 14.91 -0.31 19.26
CA GLU A 220 16.06 0.39 18.68
C GLU A 220 17.39 -0.34 18.97
N THR A 221 18.26 -0.43 17.97
CA THR A 221 19.59 -1.04 18.03
C THR A 221 20.65 -0.09 17.47
N GLU A 222 21.93 -0.42 17.59
CA GLU A 222 23.02 0.39 16.98
C GLU A 222 22.87 0.51 15.45
N GLY A 223 22.19 -0.46 14.81
CA GLY A 223 21.95 -0.49 13.36
C GLY A 223 20.59 0.05 12.91
N GLY A 224 19.80 0.66 13.79
CA GLY A 224 18.44 1.14 13.46
C GLY A 224 17.39 0.52 14.39
N VAL A 225 16.49 -0.30 13.85
CA VAL A 225 15.48 -1.03 14.62
C VAL A 225 15.62 -2.54 14.40
N LEU A 226 15.26 -3.33 15.40
CA LEU A 226 15.19 -4.78 15.30
C LEU A 226 13.92 -5.18 14.54
N ALA A 227 14.08 -5.68 13.32
CA ALA A 227 13.03 -6.15 12.43
C ALA A 227 13.53 -7.35 11.59
N GLY A 228 12.63 -7.93 10.77
CA GLY A 228 12.98 -9.02 9.85
C GLY A 228 13.89 -8.58 8.70
N ASP A 229 13.68 -7.37 8.18
CA ASP A 229 14.56 -6.77 7.18
C ASP A 229 15.47 -5.69 7.79
N VAL A 230 16.72 -5.65 7.32
CA VAL A 230 17.77 -4.76 7.83
C VAL A 230 17.55 -3.28 7.50
N ARG A 231 16.66 -2.97 6.54
CA ARG A 231 16.32 -1.61 6.10
C ARG A 231 15.06 -1.09 6.77
N ALA A 232 14.49 -1.77 7.77
CA ALA A 232 13.27 -1.32 8.45
C ALA A 232 13.37 0.09 9.07
N ALA A 233 14.60 0.57 9.36
CA ALA A 233 14.89 1.91 9.86
C ALA A 233 15.21 2.93 8.76
N GLU A 234 15.04 2.59 7.47
CA GLU A 234 15.39 3.47 6.35
C GLU A 234 14.65 4.80 6.47
N ASN A 235 13.33 4.79 6.70
CA ASN A 235 12.57 5.99 7.05
C ASN A 235 11.49 5.68 8.09
N VAL A 236 10.98 6.72 8.77
CA VAL A 236 10.01 6.57 9.86
C VAL A 236 8.64 6.03 9.42
N ALA A 237 8.25 6.24 8.16
CA ALA A 237 7.01 5.70 7.62
C ALA A 237 7.10 4.17 7.49
N LEU A 238 8.19 3.68 6.91
CA LEU A 238 8.50 2.25 6.83
C LEU A 238 8.62 1.62 8.23
N THR A 239 9.35 2.25 9.16
CA THR A 239 9.44 1.76 10.55
C THR A 239 8.06 1.67 11.22
N SER A 240 7.15 2.61 10.92
CA SER A 240 5.77 2.57 11.41
C SER A 240 5.01 1.36 10.87
N MET A 241 5.18 1.05 9.57
CA MET A 241 4.56 -0.13 8.95
C MET A 241 5.07 -1.45 9.55
N HIS A 242 6.39 -1.61 9.74
CA HIS A 242 6.94 -2.77 10.45
C HIS A 242 6.40 -2.87 11.89
N THR A 243 6.20 -1.74 12.56
CA THR A 243 5.63 -1.73 13.92
C THR A 243 4.18 -2.21 13.92
N VAL A 244 3.36 -1.81 12.93
CA VAL A 244 1.97 -2.27 12.76
C VAL A 244 1.93 -3.80 12.65
N PHE A 245 2.72 -4.40 11.78
CA PHE A 245 2.67 -5.86 11.57
C PHE A 245 3.31 -6.67 12.71
N ALA A 246 4.29 -6.12 13.44
CA ALA A 246 4.78 -6.73 14.67
C ALA A 246 3.71 -6.72 15.78
N ARG A 247 2.88 -5.66 15.85
CA ARG A 247 1.72 -5.61 16.74
C ARG A 247 0.63 -6.59 16.30
N GLU A 248 0.38 -6.71 14.99
CA GLU A 248 -0.67 -7.60 14.46
C GLU A 248 -0.36 -9.06 14.76
N HIS A 249 0.90 -9.48 14.59
CA HIS A 249 1.35 -10.79 15.05
C HIS A 249 1.04 -11.01 16.54
N ASN A 250 1.39 -10.04 17.39
CA ASN A 250 1.16 -10.14 18.84
C ASN A 250 -0.33 -10.16 19.21
N LEU A 251 -1.18 -9.49 18.41
CA LEU A 251 -2.64 -9.55 18.53
C LEU A 251 -3.15 -10.97 18.21
N TRP A 252 -2.67 -11.57 17.12
CA TRP A 252 -3.05 -12.93 16.73
C TRP A 252 -2.58 -13.99 17.74
N VAL A 253 -1.36 -13.88 18.26
CA VAL A 253 -0.87 -14.74 19.37
C VAL A 253 -1.82 -14.68 20.56
N GLU A 254 -2.26 -13.48 20.94
CA GLU A 254 -3.20 -13.30 22.05
C GLU A 254 -4.59 -13.89 21.74
N ARG A 255 -5.09 -13.72 20.51
CA ARG A 255 -6.35 -14.32 20.06
C ARG A 255 -6.27 -15.85 20.13
N PHE A 256 -5.21 -16.47 19.62
CA PHE A 256 -5.02 -17.91 19.65
C PHE A 256 -4.83 -18.45 21.08
N SER A 257 -4.03 -17.78 21.92
CA SER A 257 -3.82 -18.19 23.30
C SER A 257 -5.11 -18.22 24.12
N ARG A 258 -6.06 -17.29 23.83
CA ARG A 258 -7.39 -17.29 24.47
C ARG A 258 -8.31 -18.39 23.95
N GLN A 259 -8.24 -18.69 22.65
CA GLN A 259 -9.08 -19.69 22.02
C GLN A 259 -8.61 -21.13 22.36
N ASP A 260 -7.30 -21.37 22.39
CA ASP A 260 -6.70 -22.64 22.84
C ASP A 260 -5.50 -22.38 23.79
N PRO A 261 -5.74 -22.33 25.11
CA PRO A 261 -4.69 -22.18 26.11
C PRO A 261 -3.69 -23.35 26.19
N GLY A 262 -3.89 -24.41 25.42
CA GLY A 262 -3.01 -25.59 25.37
C GLY A 262 -1.85 -25.47 24.39
N MET A 263 -1.90 -24.50 23.46
CA MET A 263 -0.83 -24.27 22.48
C MET A 263 0.47 -23.82 23.15
N SER A 264 1.59 -24.33 22.64
CA SER A 264 2.94 -23.90 23.01
C SER A 264 3.31 -22.55 22.37
N ASP A 265 4.33 -21.90 22.90
CA ASP A 265 4.86 -20.63 22.37
C ASP A 265 5.28 -20.73 20.89
N ASP A 266 5.79 -21.89 20.45
CA ASP A 266 6.14 -22.14 19.05
C ASP A 266 4.88 -22.26 18.19
N GLU A 267 3.88 -23.05 18.62
CA GLU A 267 2.62 -23.20 17.90
C GLU A 267 1.85 -21.87 17.78
N LEU A 268 1.90 -21.01 18.81
CA LEU A 268 1.29 -19.69 18.79
C LEU A 268 1.99 -18.74 17.82
N TYR A 269 3.32 -18.69 17.86
CA TYR A 269 4.15 -17.88 16.96
C TYR A 269 3.89 -18.26 15.50
N ASP A 270 3.97 -19.55 15.21
CA ASP A 270 3.78 -20.11 13.89
C ASP A 270 2.36 -19.80 13.37
N ALA A 271 1.33 -19.99 14.20
CA ALA A 271 -0.05 -19.73 13.78
C ALA A 271 -0.29 -18.25 13.47
N ALA A 272 0.26 -17.34 14.27
CA ALA A 272 0.17 -15.91 14.01
C ALA A 272 0.95 -15.50 12.75
N ARG A 273 2.12 -16.10 12.49
CA ARG A 273 2.91 -15.87 11.28
C ARG A 273 2.12 -16.19 10.01
N ILE A 274 1.44 -17.34 9.93
CA ILE A 274 0.63 -17.65 8.72
C ILE A 274 -0.48 -16.64 8.50
N VAL A 275 -1.16 -16.19 9.56
CA VAL A 275 -2.26 -15.23 9.39
C VAL A 275 -1.72 -13.91 8.88
N VAL A 276 -0.64 -13.40 9.47
CA VAL A 276 0.00 -12.15 9.02
C VAL A 276 0.54 -12.27 7.59
N GLU A 277 1.16 -13.40 7.23
CA GLU A 277 1.59 -13.69 5.85
C GLU A 277 0.40 -13.60 4.88
N ALA A 278 -0.72 -14.22 5.22
CA ALA A 278 -1.91 -14.21 4.38
C ALA A 278 -2.59 -12.83 4.30
N GLU A 279 -2.59 -12.05 5.38
CA GLU A 279 -3.07 -10.66 5.37
C GLU A 279 -2.21 -9.80 4.43
N ILE A 280 -0.88 -9.94 4.47
CA ILE A 280 0.03 -9.23 3.55
C ILE A 280 -0.21 -9.66 2.09
N GLN A 281 -0.42 -10.95 1.83
CA GLN A 281 -0.77 -11.45 0.51
C GLN A 281 -2.10 -10.86 0.02
N ALA A 282 -3.12 -10.82 0.87
CA ALA A 282 -4.43 -10.27 0.56
C ALA A 282 -4.35 -8.77 0.23
N ILE A 283 -3.76 -7.96 1.11
CA ILE A 283 -3.59 -6.51 0.91
C ILE A 283 -2.82 -6.24 -0.38
N THR A 284 -1.74 -7.00 -0.64
CA THR A 284 -0.94 -6.81 -1.86
C THR A 284 -1.75 -7.11 -3.12
N PHE A 285 -2.53 -8.19 -3.15
CA PHE A 285 -3.23 -8.64 -4.36
C PHE A 285 -4.63 -8.02 -4.54
N ASN A 286 -5.25 -7.51 -3.49
CA ASN A 286 -6.60 -6.93 -3.53
C ASN A 286 -6.61 -5.39 -3.47
N GLU A 287 -5.59 -4.75 -2.88
CA GLU A 287 -5.52 -3.28 -2.81
C GLU A 287 -4.37 -2.76 -3.68
N PHE A 288 -3.12 -3.12 -3.36
CA PHE A 288 -1.94 -2.51 -4.00
C PHE A 288 -1.81 -2.80 -5.50
N LEU A 289 -1.84 -4.07 -5.90
CA LEU A 289 -1.60 -4.43 -7.30
C LEU A 289 -2.74 -4.02 -8.25
N PRO A 290 -4.04 -4.06 -7.86
CA PRO A 290 -5.12 -3.48 -8.65
C PRO A 290 -4.94 -1.98 -8.92
N LEU A 291 -4.52 -1.19 -7.92
CA LEU A 291 -4.17 0.22 -8.13
C LEU A 291 -2.96 0.38 -9.06
N LEU A 292 -1.93 -0.46 -8.90
CA LEU A 292 -0.70 -0.38 -9.68
C LEU A 292 -0.89 -0.77 -11.15
N LEU A 293 -1.57 -1.89 -11.41
CA LEU A 293 -1.63 -2.56 -12.71
C LEU A 293 -3.01 -2.44 -13.40
N GLY A 294 -4.03 -2.00 -12.67
CA GLY A 294 -5.43 -1.96 -13.08
C GLY A 294 -6.23 -3.12 -12.49
N GLU A 295 -7.52 -2.87 -12.18
CA GLU A 295 -8.42 -3.81 -11.49
C GLU A 295 -8.50 -5.22 -12.09
N ASP A 296 -8.44 -5.33 -13.42
CA ASP A 296 -8.55 -6.60 -14.15
C ASP A 296 -7.21 -7.24 -14.51
N ALA A 297 -6.07 -6.67 -14.08
CA ALA A 297 -4.76 -7.11 -14.53
C ALA A 297 -4.36 -8.49 -13.98
N ILE A 298 -4.79 -8.81 -12.77
CA ILE A 298 -4.43 -10.06 -12.08
C ILE A 298 -5.50 -11.11 -12.34
N THR A 299 -5.11 -12.24 -12.93
CA THR A 299 -6.03 -13.36 -13.13
C THR A 299 -6.41 -14.01 -11.81
N ALA A 300 -7.57 -14.65 -11.74
CA ALA A 300 -7.94 -15.46 -10.58
C ALA A 300 -6.89 -16.57 -10.31
N TYR A 301 -6.63 -16.87 -9.03
CA TYR A 301 -5.71 -17.93 -8.64
C TYR A 301 -6.25 -19.31 -9.05
N GLU A 302 -5.45 -20.08 -9.80
CA GLU A 302 -5.81 -21.41 -10.29
C GLU A 302 -5.19 -22.57 -9.47
N GLY A 303 -4.44 -22.24 -8.41
CA GLY A 303 -3.69 -23.20 -7.61
C GLY A 303 -2.18 -23.17 -7.87
N TYR A 304 -1.42 -23.72 -6.92
CA TYR A 304 0.04 -23.83 -6.99
C TYR A 304 0.50 -24.68 -8.19
N ASP A 305 1.47 -24.15 -8.96
CA ASP A 305 2.17 -24.86 -10.02
C ASP A 305 3.64 -25.13 -9.62
N PRO A 306 4.02 -26.40 -9.37
CA PRO A 306 5.39 -26.77 -8.98
C PRO A 306 6.44 -26.56 -10.08
N ASN A 307 6.04 -26.16 -11.29
CA ASN A 307 6.94 -25.84 -12.40
C ASN A 307 7.23 -24.34 -12.52
N VAL A 308 6.55 -23.50 -11.74
CA VAL A 308 6.78 -22.05 -11.70
C VAL A 308 7.89 -21.72 -10.70
N ASN A 309 8.86 -20.93 -11.14
CA ASN A 309 9.96 -20.48 -10.30
C ASN A 309 9.64 -19.08 -9.74
N PRO A 310 9.46 -18.93 -8.40
CA PRO A 310 9.15 -17.65 -7.77
C PRO A 310 10.36 -16.71 -7.66
N GLY A 311 11.57 -17.13 -8.09
CA GLY A 311 12.77 -16.31 -7.97
C GLY A 311 12.63 -14.90 -8.58
N ILE A 312 13.29 -13.92 -7.96
CA ILE A 312 13.21 -12.52 -8.40
C ILE A 312 14.01 -12.31 -9.68
N SER A 313 13.45 -11.60 -10.66
CA SER A 313 14.20 -11.16 -11.84
C SER A 313 15.03 -9.90 -11.57
N VAL A 314 16.20 -9.79 -12.21
CA VAL A 314 17.03 -8.57 -12.15
C VAL A 314 16.24 -7.36 -12.64
N GLU A 315 15.47 -7.51 -13.72
CA GLU A 315 14.66 -6.44 -14.31
C GLU A 315 13.58 -5.92 -13.33
N PHE A 316 12.96 -6.80 -12.56
CA PHE A 316 12.04 -6.42 -11.49
C PHE A 316 12.75 -5.63 -10.38
N ALA A 317 13.78 -6.22 -9.75
CA ALA A 317 14.43 -5.67 -8.56
C ALA A 317 15.22 -4.37 -8.79
N THR A 318 15.62 -4.11 -10.04
CA THR A 318 16.56 -3.00 -10.35
C THR A 318 16.00 -1.95 -11.28
N ALA A 319 14.89 -2.23 -11.96
CA ALA A 319 14.20 -1.29 -12.82
C ALA A 319 12.72 -1.19 -12.44
N ALA A 320 11.91 -2.20 -12.74
CA ALA A 320 10.45 -2.04 -12.69
C ALA A 320 9.94 -1.68 -11.30
N PHE A 321 10.30 -2.42 -10.24
CA PHE A 321 9.75 -2.18 -8.89
C PHE A 321 10.38 -0.99 -8.16
N ARG A 322 11.32 -0.29 -8.82
CA ARG A 322 11.87 0.99 -8.33
C ARG A 322 11.08 2.20 -8.83
N PHE A 323 9.89 1.99 -9.39
CA PHE A 323 8.99 3.09 -9.78
C PHE A 323 8.61 3.94 -8.57
N GLY A 324 8.51 3.34 -7.37
CA GLY A 324 8.06 4.01 -6.16
C GLY A 324 8.91 5.21 -5.74
N HIS A 325 10.15 5.31 -6.22
CA HIS A 325 10.99 6.49 -5.99
C HIS A 325 10.45 7.78 -6.64
N SER A 326 9.60 7.67 -7.66
CA SER A 326 8.90 8.81 -8.28
C SER A 326 7.75 9.32 -7.42
N LEU A 327 7.17 8.45 -6.58
CA LEU A 327 5.97 8.75 -5.79
C LEU A 327 6.28 9.44 -4.45
N LEU A 328 7.55 9.55 -4.09
CA LEU A 328 7.98 10.03 -2.77
C LEU A 328 7.63 11.51 -2.57
N SER A 329 6.88 11.81 -1.53
CA SER A 329 6.61 13.19 -1.11
C SER A 329 7.81 13.80 -0.39
N SER A 330 8.09 15.09 -0.65
CA SER A 330 9.18 15.82 0.03
C SER A 330 8.94 16.01 1.54
N ASN A 331 7.69 15.88 2.00
CA ASN A 331 7.34 15.98 3.42
C ASN A 331 6.43 14.82 3.80
N ILE A 332 6.63 14.29 5.00
CA ILE A 332 5.76 13.33 5.67
C ILE A 332 4.91 14.09 6.68
N GLN A 333 3.62 14.19 6.39
CA GLN A 333 2.64 14.85 7.25
C GLN A 333 2.48 14.09 8.57
N ARG A 334 2.24 14.81 9.67
CA ARG A 334 1.98 14.21 10.98
C ARG A 334 0.72 14.80 11.61
N LEU A 335 -0.33 13.99 11.70
CA LEU A 335 -1.67 14.46 12.07
C LEU A 335 -2.13 13.96 13.44
N ASP A 336 -2.77 14.83 14.22
CA ASP A 336 -3.53 14.42 15.40
C ASP A 336 -4.86 13.75 15.01
N ARG A 337 -5.64 13.34 16.01
CA ARG A 337 -6.93 12.67 15.82
C ARG A 337 -7.96 13.54 15.09
N ASP A 338 -7.81 14.86 15.15
CA ASP A 338 -8.74 15.84 14.59
C ASP A 338 -8.30 16.26 13.17
N GLY A 339 -7.25 15.63 12.61
CA GLY A 339 -6.71 15.94 11.29
C GLY A 339 -5.81 17.18 11.27
N ASN A 340 -5.40 17.72 12.42
CA ASN A 340 -4.50 18.88 12.47
C ASN A 340 -3.05 18.43 12.56
N THR A 341 -2.13 19.17 11.94
CA THR A 341 -0.69 18.95 12.13
C THR A 341 -0.33 19.00 13.62
N ILE A 342 0.36 17.97 14.11
CA ILE A 342 0.79 17.89 15.50
C ILE A 342 1.75 19.03 15.87
N ALA A 343 1.94 19.27 17.17
CA ALA A 343 2.82 20.34 17.64
C ALA A 343 4.29 20.20 17.21
N ALA A 344 4.74 18.99 16.87
CA ALA A 344 6.07 18.73 16.32
C ALA A 344 6.23 19.16 14.85
N GLY A 345 5.13 19.49 14.15
CA GLY A 345 5.12 19.84 12.73
C GLY A 345 5.19 18.62 11.82
N ASP A 346 5.24 18.83 10.51
CA ASP A 346 5.55 17.77 9.54
C ASP A 346 7.06 17.49 9.53
N LEU A 347 7.47 16.40 8.88
CA LEU A 347 8.87 16.00 8.78
C LEU A 347 9.31 16.05 7.32
N SER A 348 10.42 16.71 6.99
CA SER A 348 10.94 16.57 5.62
C SER A 348 11.40 15.13 5.38
N LEU A 349 11.31 14.65 4.14
CA LEU A 349 11.72 13.29 3.80
C LEU A 349 13.20 13.05 4.15
N SER A 350 14.05 14.05 3.92
CA SER A 350 15.46 13.99 4.31
C SER A 350 15.69 13.86 5.83
N GLU A 351 14.84 14.46 6.68
CA GLU A 351 14.87 14.31 8.15
C GLU A 351 14.26 12.99 8.63
N ALA A 352 13.41 12.37 7.81
CA ALA A 352 12.77 11.09 8.09
C ALA A 352 13.71 9.89 7.95
N PHE A 353 14.80 10.02 7.18
CA PHE A 353 15.74 8.92 6.97
C PHE A 353 16.57 8.58 8.21
N PHE A 354 16.64 7.29 8.54
CA PHE A 354 17.48 6.74 9.62
C PHE A 354 17.27 7.39 11.01
N ASN A 355 16.05 7.86 11.28
CA ASN A 355 15.71 8.61 12.48
C ASN A 355 14.50 8.02 13.24
N PRO A 356 14.56 6.74 13.68
CA PRO A 356 13.42 6.07 14.34
C PRO A 356 13.01 6.72 15.67
N SER A 357 13.88 7.52 16.30
CA SER A 357 13.55 8.29 17.51
C SER A 357 12.41 9.27 17.32
N GLU A 358 12.15 9.75 16.10
CA GLU A 358 10.99 10.61 15.83
C GLU A 358 9.67 9.93 16.19
N ILE A 359 9.57 8.60 16.04
CA ILE A 359 8.38 7.83 16.41
C ILE A 359 8.21 7.81 17.92
N SER A 360 9.28 7.49 18.66
CA SER A 360 9.20 7.34 20.11
C SER A 360 9.08 8.68 20.85
N GLU A 361 9.58 9.77 20.27
CA GLU A 361 9.56 11.11 20.87
C GLU A 361 8.32 11.94 20.49
N ASN A 362 7.68 11.69 19.34
CA ASN A 362 6.64 12.57 18.78
C ASN A 362 5.28 11.88 18.54
N GLY A 363 4.83 11.05 19.49
CA GLY A 363 3.45 10.56 19.52
C GLY A 363 3.23 9.15 18.97
N GLY A 364 4.29 8.37 18.76
CA GLY A 364 4.19 7.01 18.25
C GLY A 364 3.98 6.97 16.75
N ILE A 365 3.38 5.86 16.27
CA ILE A 365 3.15 5.63 14.85
C ILE A 365 1.87 6.30 14.34
N ASP A 366 0.90 6.56 15.21
CA ASP A 366 -0.43 7.01 14.84
C ASP A 366 -0.44 8.35 14.06
N PRO A 367 0.33 9.39 14.44
CA PRO A 367 0.35 10.62 13.67
C PRO A 367 0.91 10.45 12.26
N LEU A 368 1.89 9.56 12.10
CA LEU A 368 2.47 9.24 10.80
C LEU A 368 1.46 8.47 9.95
N LEU A 369 0.83 7.42 10.49
CA LEU A 369 -0.13 6.61 9.75
C LEU A 369 -1.34 7.44 9.27
N ARG A 370 -1.83 8.39 10.09
CA ARG A 370 -2.87 9.34 9.64
C ARG A 370 -2.38 10.24 8.52
N GLY A 371 -1.19 10.83 8.66
CA GLY A 371 -0.63 11.72 7.64
C GLY A 371 -0.35 11.01 6.32
N LEU A 372 0.14 9.76 6.36
CA LEU A 372 0.40 8.95 5.17
C LEU A 372 -0.87 8.58 4.41
N ALA A 373 -1.98 8.39 5.13
CA ALA A 373 -3.29 8.12 4.53
C ALA A 373 -3.93 9.41 3.96
N ASP A 374 -3.69 10.56 4.57
CA ASP A 374 -4.25 11.86 4.16
C ASP A 374 -3.48 12.50 2.99
N SER A 375 -2.15 12.36 2.99
CA SER A 375 -1.26 13.00 2.00
C SER A 375 -1.33 12.30 0.65
N THR A 376 -1.61 13.07 -0.42
CA THR A 376 -1.45 12.59 -1.80
C THR A 376 0.03 12.45 -2.15
N ALA A 377 0.40 11.29 -2.69
CA ALA A 377 1.75 11.03 -3.19
C ALA A 377 2.11 11.94 -4.38
N GLN A 378 3.39 11.98 -4.73
CA GLN A 378 3.81 12.57 -6.00
C GLN A 378 3.35 11.73 -7.20
N GLU A 379 3.34 12.33 -8.38
CA GLU A 379 3.01 11.65 -9.62
C GLU A 379 4.00 10.52 -9.95
N LEU A 380 3.49 9.46 -10.59
CA LEU A 380 4.34 8.45 -11.22
C LEU A 380 4.76 8.94 -12.60
N ASP A 381 5.91 9.60 -12.66
CA ASP A 381 6.50 10.10 -13.89
C ASP A 381 8.03 9.93 -13.88
N THR A 382 8.75 10.71 -14.69
CA THR A 382 10.22 10.63 -14.69
C THR A 382 10.88 11.43 -13.57
N GLN A 383 10.13 12.28 -12.88
CA GLN A 383 10.63 13.24 -11.89
C GLN A 383 10.85 12.56 -10.54
N VAL A 384 11.78 13.11 -9.76
CA VAL A 384 12.10 12.62 -8.42
C VAL A 384 12.38 13.81 -7.51
N VAL A 385 11.75 13.85 -6.35
CA VAL A 385 11.92 14.93 -5.38
C VAL A 385 13.39 15.15 -5.00
N GLU A 386 13.75 16.43 -4.80
CA GLU A 386 15.12 16.84 -4.51
C GLU A 386 15.68 16.24 -3.22
N ASP A 387 14.80 15.91 -2.25
CA ASP A 387 15.16 15.24 -1.00
C ASP A 387 15.91 13.92 -1.22
N VAL A 388 15.70 13.22 -2.35
CA VAL A 388 16.44 11.99 -2.68
C VAL A 388 17.24 12.08 -3.99
N ARG A 389 16.88 12.99 -4.90
CA ARG A 389 17.65 13.22 -6.14
C ARG A 389 18.92 14.05 -5.92
N SER A 390 18.90 14.92 -4.91
CA SER A 390 20.02 15.80 -4.55
C SER A 390 20.26 15.76 -3.05
N PHE A 391 20.23 14.57 -2.43
CA PHE A 391 20.46 14.40 -1.00
C PHE A 391 21.92 14.75 -0.65
N LEU A 392 22.15 15.92 -0.04
CA LEU A 392 23.49 16.41 0.27
C LEU A 392 23.88 16.08 1.72
N PHE A 393 25.12 15.62 1.92
CA PHE A 393 25.70 15.45 3.27
C PHE A 393 26.08 16.79 3.94
N GLY A 394 25.75 17.93 3.31
CA GLY A 394 26.13 19.27 3.73
C GLY A 394 25.75 20.33 2.68
N ALA A 395 26.50 21.43 2.61
CA ALA A 395 26.27 22.47 1.59
C ALA A 395 26.59 21.96 0.17
N PRO A 396 26.06 22.58 -0.91
CA PRO A 396 26.40 22.21 -2.29
C PRO A 396 27.91 22.06 -2.51
N GLY A 397 28.30 20.95 -3.14
CA GLY A 397 29.70 20.54 -3.34
C GLY A 397 30.34 19.77 -2.16
N SER A 398 29.58 19.43 -1.11
CA SER A 398 30.07 18.66 0.04
C SER A 398 29.95 17.13 -0.13
N GLY A 399 29.47 16.67 -1.28
CA GLY A 399 29.09 15.28 -1.52
C GLY A 399 27.66 14.97 -1.09
N GLY A 400 27.16 13.82 -1.52
CA GLY A 400 25.78 13.39 -1.33
C GLY A 400 25.44 12.21 -2.23
N LEU A 401 24.15 11.94 -2.38
CA LEU A 401 23.58 10.87 -3.19
C LEU A 401 22.56 11.45 -4.19
N ASP A 402 22.41 10.79 -5.32
CA ASP A 402 21.37 11.06 -6.32
C ASP A 402 20.68 9.74 -6.64
N LEU A 403 19.49 9.53 -6.06
CA LEU A 403 18.79 8.25 -6.15
C LEU A 403 18.43 7.87 -7.60
N ALA A 404 18.07 8.84 -8.44
CA ALA A 404 17.80 8.61 -9.86
C ALA A 404 19.06 8.15 -10.61
N ALA A 405 20.20 8.83 -10.38
CA ALA A 405 21.48 8.41 -10.97
C ALA A 405 21.93 7.04 -10.45
N LEU A 406 21.71 6.74 -9.16
CA LEU A 406 22.01 5.45 -8.55
C LEU A 406 21.16 4.33 -9.15
N ASN A 407 19.87 4.56 -9.44
CA ASN A 407 19.00 3.58 -10.08
C ASN A 407 19.47 3.24 -11.50
N ILE A 408 19.80 4.27 -12.29
CA ILE A 408 20.34 4.11 -13.64
C ILE A 408 21.66 3.31 -13.60
N GLU A 409 22.61 3.70 -12.75
CA GLU A 409 23.89 3.00 -12.66
C GLU A 409 23.76 1.59 -12.05
N ARG A 410 22.80 1.35 -11.16
CA ARG A 410 22.53 0.00 -10.65
C ARG A 410 21.97 -0.91 -11.74
N GLY A 411 21.05 -0.41 -12.58
CA GLY A 411 20.56 -1.17 -13.74
C GLY A 411 21.69 -1.54 -14.71
N ARG A 412 22.61 -0.60 -14.97
CA ARG A 412 23.81 -0.83 -15.78
C ARG A 412 24.77 -1.83 -15.13
N ASP A 413 25.01 -1.69 -13.82
CA ASP A 413 25.87 -2.58 -13.03
C ASP A 413 25.39 -4.03 -13.11
N LEU A 414 24.07 -4.26 -12.97
CA LEU A 414 23.46 -5.59 -13.00
C LEU A 414 23.15 -6.09 -14.42
N GLY A 415 23.48 -5.30 -15.44
CA GLY A 415 23.36 -5.67 -16.85
C GLY A 415 21.90 -5.80 -17.29
N VAL A 416 21.04 -4.89 -16.84
CA VAL A 416 19.67 -4.74 -17.37
C VAL A 416 19.76 -4.30 -18.83
N ALA A 417 18.90 -4.88 -19.68
CA ALA A 417 18.81 -4.51 -21.08
C ALA A 417 18.35 -3.06 -21.26
N SER A 418 18.61 -2.48 -22.43
CA SER A 418 18.01 -1.18 -22.78
C SER A 418 16.48 -1.30 -22.77
N TYR A 419 15.79 -0.17 -22.63
CA TYR A 419 14.34 -0.07 -22.73
C TYR A 419 13.79 -0.83 -23.95
N ASN A 420 14.35 -0.58 -25.13
CA ASN A 420 13.88 -1.18 -26.38
C ASN A 420 14.20 -2.68 -26.49
N ASP A 421 15.35 -3.12 -26.01
CA ASP A 421 15.71 -4.54 -26.04
C ASP A 421 14.88 -5.34 -25.04
N LEU A 422 14.53 -4.75 -23.89
CA LEU A 422 13.63 -5.36 -22.93
C LEU A 422 12.21 -5.44 -23.47
N ARG A 423 11.69 -4.38 -24.09
CA ARG A 423 10.40 -4.39 -24.79
C ARG A 423 10.35 -5.50 -25.84
N GLU A 424 11.36 -5.59 -26.71
CA GLU A 424 11.42 -6.65 -27.72
C GLU A 424 11.48 -8.05 -27.11
N ALA A 425 12.26 -8.26 -26.05
CA ALA A 425 12.37 -9.53 -25.36
C ALA A 425 11.04 -9.99 -24.74
N LEU A 426 10.23 -9.05 -24.28
CA LEU A 426 8.90 -9.28 -23.71
C LEU A 426 7.79 -9.31 -24.78
N GLY A 427 8.13 -9.18 -26.06
CA GLY A 427 7.16 -9.21 -27.17
C GLY A 427 6.41 -7.89 -27.38
N LEU A 428 6.83 -6.81 -26.73
CA LEU A 428 6.29 -5.47 -26.87
C LEU A 428 6.91 -4.76 -28.08
N ALA A 429 6.21 -3.76 -28.62
CA ALA A 429 6.70 -2.98 -29.76
C ALA A 429 7.87 -2.07 -29.34
N ARG A 430 8.98 -2.11 -30.07
CA ARG A 430 10.09 -1.16 -29.89
C ARG A 430 9.63 0.26 -30.20
N ALA A 431 10.06 1.23 -29.40
CA ALA A 431 9.98 2.64 -29.76
C ALA A 431 10.94 2.94 -30.92
N THR A 432 10.49 3.73 -31.89
CA THR A 432 11.30 4.19 -33.04
C THR A 432 11.66 5.67 -32.94
N SER A 433 11.00 6.40 -32.04
CA SER A 433 11.24 7.80 -31.71
C SER A 433 10.98 8.04 -30.21
N PHE A 434 11.52 9.11 -29.63
CA PHE A 434 11.28 9.43 -28.21
C PHE A 434 9.80 9.72 -27.91
N SER A 435 9.04 10.21 -28.89
CA SER A 435 7.58 10.38 -28.79
C SER A 435 6.78 9.08 -28.91
N ASP A 436 7.45 7.95 -29.19
CA ASP A 436 6.82 6.63 -29.09
C ASP A 436 6.93 6.07 -27.65
N ILE A 437 7.77 6.67 -26.79
CA ILE A 437 7.92 6.28 -25.37
C ILE A 437 6.83 6.96 -24.55
N THR A 438 6.61 8.25 -24.78
CA THR A 438 5.72 9.10 -23.97
C THR A 438 4.91 10.05 -24.85
N SER A 439 3.68 10.34 -24.44
CA SER A 439 2.85 11.38 -25.04
C SER A 439 3.24 12.79 -24.59
N ASP A 440 4.00 12.93 -23.50
CA ASP A 440 4.53 14.23 -23.06
C ASP A 440 5.71 14.67 -23.96
N ALA A 441 5.45 15.71 -24.75
CA ALA A 441 6.45 16.28 -25.65
C ALA A 441 7.67 16.88 -24.92
N THR A 442 7.53 17.27 -23.65
CA THR A 442 8.61 17.78 -22.80
C THR A 442 9.54 16.65 -22.40
N VAL A 443 9.00 15.56 -21.83
CA VAL A 443 9.77 14.37 -21.45
C VAL A 443 10.45 13.75 -22.67
N ALA A 444 9.75 13.62 -23.80
CA ALA A 444 10.35 13.13 -25.05
C ALA A 444 11.53 14.02 -25.52
N ALA A 445 11.44 15.34 -25.35
CA ALA A 445 12.51 16.27 -25.70
C ALA A 445 13.67 16.22 -24.70
N GLN A 446 13.41 16.03 -23.41
CA GLN A 446 14.42 15.85 -22.37
C GLN A 446 15.22 14.56 -22.60
N LEU A 447 14.56 13.43 -22.87
CA LEU A 447 15.20 12.18 -23.26
C LEU A 447 16.09 12.37 -24.51
N ALA A 448 15.56 13.04 -25.54
CA ALA A 448 16.32 13.34 -26.76
C ALA A 448 17.51 14.30 -26.56
N SER A 449 17.55 15.03 -25.46
CA SER A 449 18.65 15.94 -25.13
C SER A 449 19.88 15.21 -24.59
N VAL A 450 19.69 14.04 -23.98
CA VAL A 450 20.76 13.24 -23.36
C VAL A 450 21.06 11.94 -24.10
N TYR A 451 20.04 11.26 -24.63
CA TYR A 451 20.20 10.03 -25.41
C TYR A 451 20.31 10.34 -26.90
N SER A 452 21.24 9.68 -27.61
CA SER A 452 21.39 9.87 -29.06
C SER A 452 20.38 9.06 -29.87
N THR A 453 19.85 7.98 -29.30
CA THR A 453 18.83 7.10 -29.89
C THR A 453 18.01 6.45 -28.79
N VAL A 454 16.77 6.07 -29.11
CA VAL A 454 15.86 5.33 -28.21
C VAL A 454 16.42 3.97 -27.77
N ASP A 455 17.33 3.38 -28.55
CA ASP A 455 17.99 2.11 -28.21
C ASP A 455 19.03 2.24 -27.08
N GLN A 456 19.35 3.46 -26.65
CA GLN A 456 20.26 3.71 -25.52
C GLN A 456 19.52 3.97 -24.21
N VAL A 457 18.21 4.17 -24.24
CA VAL A 457 17.43 4.55 -23.05
C VAL A 457 17.51 3.42 -22.01
N ASP A 458 17.91 3.77 -20.80
CA ASP A 458 17.98 2.82 -19.68
C ASP A 458 16.56 2.39 -19.28
N ALA A 459 16.36 1.11 -18.94
CA ALA A 459 15.03 0.57 -18.70
C ALA A 459 14.25 1.28 -17.57
N TRP A 460 14.92 1.74 -16.51
CA TRP A 460 14.27 2.42 -15.39
C TRP A 460 13.63 3.75 -15.83
N ILE A 461 14.42 4.68 -16.39
CA ILE A 461 13.90 5.98 -16.82
C ILE A 461 12.98 5.85 -18.05
N GLY A 462 13.23 4.85 -18.92
CA GLY A 462 12.37 4.59 -20.07
C GLY A 462 11.00 4.05 -19.67
N GLY A 463 10.93 3.16 -18.66
CA GLY A 463 9.66 2.65 -18.15
C GLY A 463 8.88 3.69 -17.33
N LEU A 464 9.56 4.56 -16.58
CA LEU A 464 8.94 5.71 -15.92
C LEU A 464 8.36 6.73 -16.90
N ALA A 465 8.97 6.87 -18.08
CA ALA A 465 8.50 7.80 -19.10
C ALA A 465 7.25 7.31 -19.85
N GLU A 466 6.93 6.02 -19.80
CA GLU A 466 5.77 5.50 -20.51
C GLU A 466 4.46 6.06 -19.98
N ASP A 467 3.51 6.36 -20.87
CA ASP A 467 2.15 6.72 -20.46
C ASP A 467 1.49 5.53 -19.71
N PRO A 468 0.63 5.77 -18.70
CA PRO A 468 -0.06 4.70 -17.99
C PRO A 468 -0.83 3.75 -18.92
N ALA A 469 -0.75 2.45 -18.65
CA ALA A 469 -1.38 1.41 -19.46
C ALA A 469 -2.70 0.92 -18.85
N GLY A 470 -3.77 0.90 -19.66
CA GLY A 470 -5.07 0.40 -19.21
C GLY A 470 -5.70 1.30 -18.15
N SER A 471 -6.11 0.70 -17.03
CA SER A 471 -6.58 1.41 -15.83
C SER A 471 -5.52 1.48 -14.71
N GLY A 472 -4.32 0.93 -14.94
CA GLY A 472 -3.21 1.04 -13.99
C GLY A 472 -2.41 2.33 -14.16
N ILE A 473 -1.44 2.54 -13.25
CA ILE A 473 -0.64 3.76 -13.17
C ILE A 473 0.73 3.65 -13.85
N VAL A 474 1.20 2.44 -14.14
CA VAL A 474 2.50 2.22 -14.81
C VAL A 474 2.33 1.99 -16.31
N GLY A 475 3.39 2.28 -17.08
CA GLY A 475 3.46 1.95 -18.49
C GLY A 475 3.51 0.45 -18.81
N GLU A 476 3.28 0.11 -20.07
CA GLU A 476 3.20 -1.25 -20.61
C GLU A 476 4.43 -2.13 -20.27
N LEU A 477 5.64 -1.57 -20.31
CA LEU A 477 6.87 -2.27 -19.99
C LEU A 477 6.91 -2.69 -18.52
N PHE A 478 6.67 -1.74 -17.61
CA PHE A 478 6.68 -2.02 -16.18
C PHE A 478 5.50 -2.90 -15.80
N ALA A 479 4.29 -2.65 -16.31
CA ALA A 479 3.13 -3.50 -16.10
C ALA A 479 3.44 -4.97 -16.46
N THR A 480 4.11 -5.21 -17.58
CA THR A 480 4.47 -6.57 -18.04
C THR A 480 5.46 -7.25 -17.08
N ILE A 481 6.49 -6.54 -16.62
CA ILE A 481 7.52 -7.09 -15.73
C ILE A 481 6.95 -7.37 -14.32
N LEU A 482 6.16 -6.43 -13.81
CA LEU A 482 5.52 -6.52 -12.51
C LEU A 482 4.51 -7.67 -12.48
N LEU A 483 3.63 -7.75 -13.49
CA LEU A 483 2.65 -8.82 -13.59
C LEU A 483 3.32 -10.20 -13.69
N ASP A 484 4.36 -10.36 -14.52
CA ASP A 484 5.13 -11.61 -14.59
C ASP A 484 5.69 -11.99 -13.22
N GLN A 485 6.33 -11.04 -12.52
CA GLN A 485 6.94 -11.33 -11.23
C GLN A 485 5.89 -11.73 -10.18
N PHE A 486 4.86 -10.92 -9.96
CA PHE A 486 3.86 -11.19 -8.92
C PHE A 486 3.05 -12.46 -9.20
N LEU A 487 2.74 -12.77 -10.47
CA LEU A 487 2.11 -14.06 -10.80
C LEU A 487 3.03 -15.24 -10.52
N ARG A 488 4.34 -15.14 -10.77
CA ARG A 488 5.30 -16.19 -10.39
C ARG A 488 5.46 -16.33 -8.88
N LEU A 489 5.40 -15.21 -8.13
CA LEU A 489 5.40 -15.23 -6.67
C LEU A 489 4.19 -15.99 -6.14
N ARG A 490 3.00 -15.70 -6.67
CA ARG A 490 1.77 -16.38 -6.28
C ARG A 490 1.74 -17.85 -6.71
N ASP A 491 1.86 -18.10 -8.00
CA ASP A 491 1.59 -19.42 -8.60
C ASP A 491 2.73 -20.40 -8.30
N GLY A 492 3.94 -19.89 -8.02
CA GLY A 492 5.10 -20.67 -7.61
C GLY A 492 5.21 -20.92 -6.11
N ASP A 493 4.30 -20.40 -5.28
CA ASP A 493 4.37 -20.55 -3.83
C ASP A 493 3.48 -21.72 -3.33
N PRO A 494 4.06 -22.81 -2.80
CA PRO A 494 3.30 -23.93 -2.27
C PRO A 494 2.51 -23.61 -0.99
N PHE A 495 2.78 -22.47 -0.36
CA PHE A 495 2.10 -22.01 0.85
C PHE A 495 1.22 -20.78 0.60
N TRP A 496 0.94 -20.45 -0.67
CA TRP A 496 0.02 -19.36 -1.01
C TRP A 496 -1.31 -19.49 -0.25
N SER A 497 -1.73 -18.43 0.43
CA SER A 497 -2.76 -18.52 1.47
C SER A 497 -4.13 -18.97 0.95
N GLN A 498 -4.51 -18.63 -0.29
CA GLN A 498 -5.75 -19.12 -0.91
C GLN A 498 -5.74 -20.64 -1.18
N GLY A 499 -4.56 -21.27 -1.20
CA GLY A 499 -4.38 -22.71 -1.39
C GLY A 499 -4.34 -23.51 -0.09
N LEU A 500 -4.45 -22.87 1.08
CA LEU A 500 -4.42 -23.56 2.37
C LEU A 500 -5.63 -24.49 2.54
N ASP A 501 -5.44 -25.61 3.25
CA ASP A 501 -6.52 -26.56 3.58
C ASP A 501 -7.42 -26.03 4.71
N LEU A 502 -8.12 -24.94 4.41
CA LEU A 502 -9.09 -24.26 5.28
C LEU A 502 -10.47 -24.20 4.62
N PRO A 503 -11.56 -24.10 5.41
CA PRO A 503 -12.88 -23.81 4.85
C PRO A 503 -12.85 -22.50 4.05
N GLN A 504 -13.49 -22.48 2.87
CA GLN A 504 -13.50 -21.31 1.98
C GLN A 504 -13.91 -20.02 2.70
N ALA A 505 -14.94 -20.05 3.55
CA ALA A 505 -15.37 -18.87 4.32
C ALA A 505 -14.29 -18.30 5.26
N GLN A 506 -13.30 -19.10 5.67
CA GLN A 506 -12.14 -18.60 6.44
C GLN A 506 -11.10 -17.98 5.52
N ILE A 507 -10.89 -18.54 4.33
CA ILE A 507 -10.05 -17.92 3.29
C ILE A 507 -10.65 -16.59 2.87
N ASP A 508 -11.95 -16.54 2.59
CA ASP A 508 -12.66 -15.33 2.19
C ASP A 508 -12.56 -14.23 3.27
N ALA A 509 -12.73 -14.60 4.55
CA ALA A 509 -12.60 -13.64 5.66
C ALA A 509 -11.17 -13.13 5.88
N LEU A 510 -10.16 -13.94 5.55
CA LEU A 510 -8.76 -13.54 5.62
C LEU A 510 -8.43 -12.60 4.44
N TRP A 511 -8.89 -12.98 3.25
CA TRP A 511 -8.69 -12.24 2.01
C TRP A 511 -9.56 -10.98 1.88
N SER A 512 -10.53 -10.78 2.77
CA SER A 512 -11.27 -9.51 2.88
C SER A 512 -10.60 -8.50 3.82
N THR A 513 -9.45 -8.84 4.44
CA THR A 513 -8.73 -7.92 5.33
C THR A 513 -8.07 -6.82 4.50
N THR A 514 -8.32 -5.56 4.87
CA THR A 514 -7.66 -4.40 4.25
C THR A 514 -6.47 -3.92 5.09
N LEU A 515 -5.62 -3.07 4.50
CA LEU A 515 -4.57 -2.40 5.29
C LEU A 515 -5.17 -1.46 6.35
N SER A 516 -6.31 -0.84 6.04
CA SER A 516 -7.07 -0.03 7.00
C SER A 516 -7.44 -0.83 8.24
N ASP A 517 -7.99 -2.04 8.06
CA ASP A 517 -8.34 -2.94 9.17
C ASP A 517 -7.14 -3.23 10.07
N VAL A 518 -6.00 -3.57 9.48
CA VAL A 518 -4.77 -3.90 10.22
C VAL A 518 -4.27 -2.67 10.99
N ILE A 519 -4.30 -1.48 10.39
CA ILE A 519 -3.91 -0.24 11.07
C ILE A 519 -4.85 0.04 12.26
N GLU A 520 -6.16 -0.03 12.08
CA GLU A 520 -7.12 0.25 13.15
C GLU A 520 -7.00 -0.77 14.30
N ARG A 521 -6.80 -2.06 14.00
CA ARG A 521 -6.56 -3.10 15.03
C ARG A 521 -5.32 -2.85 15.88
N ASN A 522 -4.31 -2.16 15.33
CA ASN A 522 -2.97 -2.01 15.93
C ASN A 522 -2.59 -0.58 16.32
N SER A 523 -3.54 0.36 16.27
CA SER A 523 -3.36 1.77 16.64
C SER A 523 -4.57 2.31 17.42
N ASP A 524 -4.55 3.60 17.77
CA ASP A 524 -5.70 4.32 18.31
C ASP A 524 -6.49 5.06 17.20
N ILE A 525 -6.25 4.75 15.92
CA ILE A 525 -6.98 5.31 14.77
C ILE A 525 -8.29 4.54 14.52
N ARG A 526 -9.42 5.24 14.31
CA ARG A 526 -10.78 4.63 14.25
C ARG A 526 -11.67 5.12 13.08
N SER A 527 -11.11 5.97 12.23
CA SER A 527 -11.79 6.57 11.08
C SER A 527 -10.74 6.86 10.03
N LEU A 528 -10.27 5.81 9.37
CA LEU A 528 -9.53 5.89 8.13
C LEU A 528 -10.48 5.62 6.96
N GLN A 529 -10.09 6.08 5.78
CA GLN A 529 -10.69 5.59 4.56
C GLN A 529 -10.50 4.07 4.44
N ASP A 530 -11.42 3.39 3.76
CA ASP A 530 -11.42 1.93 3.65
C ASP A 530 -10.20 1.42 2.87
N ASP A 531 -9.81 2.13 1.79
CA ASP A 531 -8.54 1.94 1.10
C ASP A 531 -7.58 3.09 1.43
N VAL A 532 -6.68 2.85 2.39
CA VAL A 532 -5.68 3.84 2.84
C VAL A 532 -4.62 4.15 1.78
N MET A 533 -4.53 3.41 0.68
CA MET A 533 -3.62 3.69 -0.43
C MET A 533 -4.16 4.75 -1.40
N LEU A 534 -5.42 5.16 -1.22
CA LEU A 534 -6.01 6.32 -1.86
C LEU A 534 -6.08 7.49 -0.88
N ALA A 535 -5.74 8.69 -1.35
CA ALA A 535 -5.82 9.91 -0.56
C ALA A 535 -7.26 10.45 -0.58
N TYR A 536 -7.72 10.91 0.59
CA TYR A 536 -9.03 11.51 0.80
C TYR A 536 -8.85 12.86 1.50
N ASP A 537 -9.61 13.87 1.07
CA ASP A 537 -9.71 15.13 1.80
C ASP A 537 -10.53 14.90 3.10
N ARG A 538 -9.88 14.97 4.26
CA ARG A 538 -10.53 14.68 5.55
C ARG A 538 -11.29 15.89 6.11
N ILE A 539 -12.59 15.72 6.36
CA ILE A 539 -13.47 16.75 6.96
C ILE A 539 -14.14 16.21 8.22
N GLY A 540 -13.70 16.68 9.39
CA GLY A 540 -14.25 16.29 10.68
C GLY A 540 -15.22 17.32 11.30
N GLY A 541 -16.35 16.83 11.79
CA GLY A 541 -17.30 17.54 12.64
C GLY A 541 -16.84 17.66 14.10
N THR A 542 -17.76 18.11 14.95
CA THR A 542 -17.60 18.29 16.39
C THR A 542 -18.31 17.18 17.16
N ASN A 543 -18.78 17.41 18.40
CA ASN A 543 -19.61 16.44 19.12
C ASN A 543 -21.08 16.92 19.22
N GLY A 544 -21.51 17.80 18.33
CA GLY A 544 -22.90 18.24 18.24
C GLY A 544 -23.34 18.31 16.80
N ASP A 545 -24.62 18.64 16.57
CA ASP A 545 -25.22 18.65 15.23
C ASP A 545 -24.43 19.56 14.24
N ASP A 546 -23.80 18.94 13.26
CA ASP A 546 -22.95 19.55 12.25
C ASP A 546 -23.55 19.44 10.84
N ALA A 547 -23.07 20.31 9.94
CA ALA A 547 -23.39 20.26 8.52
C ALA A 547 -22.08 20.34 7.74
N LEU A 548 -21.68 19.21 7.18
CA LEU A 548 -20.41 19.01 6.48
C LEU A 548 -20.70 18.88 4.97
N THR A 549 -19.80 19.41 4.14
CA THR A 549 -19.89 19.31 2.69
C THR A 549 -18.49 19.11 2.12
N GLY A 550 -18.32 18.07 1.32
CA GLY A 550 -17.12 17.76 0.56
C GLY A 550 -16.95 18.64 -0.69
N ALA A 551 -16.16 18.16 -1.63
CA ALA A 551 -15.81 18.81 -2.88
C ALA A 551 -16.17 17.93 -4.10
N ASP A 552 -15.49 18.12 -5.24
CA ASP A 552 -15.67 17.26 -6.42
C ASP A 552 -14.65 16.09 -6.44
N GLY A 553 -13.91 15.88 -5.33
CA GLY A 553 -12.83 14.89 -5.19
C GLY A 553 -13.21 13.75 -4.25
N ARG A 554 -12.26 12.90 -3.83
CA ARG A 554 -12.54 11.90 -2.78
C ARG A 554 -12.47 12.56 -1.42
N ASP A 555 -13.56 12.56 -0.67
CA ASP A 555 -13.63 13.17 0.65
C ASP A 555 -13.96 12.14 1.74
N LEU A 556 -13.31 12.27 2.90
CA LEU A 556 -13.64 11.49 4.11
C LEU A 556 -14.35 12.41 5.11
N LEU A 557 -15.67 12.30 5.20
CA LEU A 557 -16.51 13.12 6.08
C LEU A 557 -16.85 12.37 7.38
N LEU A 558 -16.60 12.99 8.53
CA LEU A 558 -16.82 12.39 9.84
C LEU A 558 -17.74 13.27 10.71
N GLY A 559 -18.99 12.85 10.94
CA GLY A 559 -19.96 13.54 11.81
C GLY A 559 -19.57 13.51 13.29
N ASN A 560 -19.09 12.36 13.75
CA ASN A 560 -18.74 12.03 15.13
C ASN A 560 -19.92 11.84 16.08
N ARG A 561 -20.39 12.91 16.72
CA ARG A 561 -21.57 12.83 17.58
C ARG A 561 -22.49 13.95 17.20
N GLY A 562 -23.78 13.69 17.16
CA GLY A 562 -24.74 14.72 16.82
C GLY A 562 -25.87 14.14 16.01
N ASN A 563 -26.73 14.99 15.47
CA ASN A 563 -27.55 14.59 14.34
C ASN A 563 -27.03 15.41 13.18
N ASP A 564 -26.16 14.79 12.41
CA ASP A 564 -25.30 15.46 11.46
C ASP A 564 -25.88 15.36 10.04
N VAL A 565 -25.50 16.32 9.20
CA VAL A 565 -25.81 16.32 7.77
C VAL A 565 -24.49 16.31 7.00
N LEU A 566 -24.21 15.22 6.31
CA LEU A 566 -22.99 15.02 5.53
C LEU A 566 -23.37 14.96 4.04
N ASP A 567 -22.69 15.76 3.22
CA ASP A 567 -22.90 15.85 1.77
C ASP A 567 -21.54 15.67 1.08
N GLY A 568 -21.30 14.52 0.45
CA GLY A 568 -20.04 14.21 -0.27
C GLY A 568 -19.79 15.13 -1.46
N ALA A 569 -20.89 15.56 -2.09
CA ALA A 569 -20.96 16.40 -3.28
C ALA A 569 -20.63 15.68 -4.59
N GLY A 570 -19.40 15.28 -4.86
CA GLY A 570 -19.14 14.40 -6.00
C GLY A 570 -17.71 13.91 -5.98
N GLY A 571 -17.46 12.79 -6.65
CA GLY A 571 -16.26 11.99 -6.39
C GLY A 571 -16.65 10.70 -5.71
N ASP A 572 -15.68 9.83 -5.44
CA ASP A 572 -15.93 8.58 -4.72
C ASP A 572 -15.65 8.85 -3.24
N ASP A 573 -16.71 9.11 -2.46
CA ASP A 573 -16.61 9.63 -1.10
C ASP A 573 -16.81 8.56 -0.02
N GLN A 574 -16.26 8.81 1.18
CA GLN A 574 -16.56 8.03 2.37
C GLN A 574 -17.17 8.93 3.45
N LEU A 575 -18.42 8.64 3.83
CA LEU A 575 -19.17 9.40 4.82
C LEU A 575 -19.44 8.55 6.06
N GLU A 576 -19.13 9.08 7.24
CA GLU A 576 -19.40 8.43 8.53
C GLU A 576 -20.22 9.35 9.45
N GLY A 577 -21.47 9.00 9.72
CA GLY A 577 -22.32 9.70 10.69
C GLY A 577 -21.82 9.51 12.13
N GLN A 578 -21.57 8.25 12.50
CA GLN A 578 -21.15 7.80 13.83
C GLN A 578 -22.29 7.84 14.88
N ASP A 579 -22.18 8.57 15.99
CA ASP A 579 -23.20 8.56 17.05
C ASP A 579 -24.33 9.57 16.76
N GLY A 580 -25.55 9.10 16.53
CA GLY A 580 -26.79 9.88 16.53
C GLY A 580 -27.61 9.68 15.25
N ASN A 581 -28.60 10.53 14.99
CA ASN A 581 -29.50 10.33 13.84
C ASN A 581 -29.04 11.19 12.66
N ASP A 582 -28.26 10.61 11.77
CA ASP A 582 -27.54 11.33 10.75
C ASP A 582 -28.26 11.28 9.39
N THR A 583 -27.93 12.25 8.53
CA THR A 583 -28.38 12.27 7.13
C THR A 583 -27.16 12.38 6.23
N LEU A 584 -26.91 11.33 5.44
CA LEU A 584 -25.74 11.21 4.57
C LEU A 584 -26.19 11.24 3.11
N PHE A 585 -25.55 12.08 2.31
CA PHE A 585 -25.72 12.18 0.86
C PHE A 585 -24.36 11.92 0.18
N GLY A 586 -24.20 10.80 -0.53
CA GLY A 586 -22.99 10.54 -1.32
C GLY A 586 -22.93 11.44 -2.56
N GLN A 587 -24.06 11.52 -3.27
CA GLN A 587 -24.34 12.32 -4.46
C GLN A 587 -23.90 11.69 -5.77
N ALA A 588 -22.66 11.83 -6.23
CA ALA A 588 -22.27 11.39 -7.56
C ALA A 588 -20.87 10.82 -7.56
N GLY A 589 -20.76 9.56 -7.97
CA GLY A 589 -19.54 8.76 -7.80
C GLY A 589 -19.91 7.47 -7.09
N ASN A 590 -18.94 6.61 -6.82
CA ASN A 590 -19.17 5.37 -6.09
C ASN A 590 -18.87 5.61 -4.61
N ASP A 591 -19.90 5.86 -3.83
CA ASP A 591 -19.76 6.34 -2.46
C ASP A 591 -19.90 5.23 -1.42
N VAL A 592 -19.26 5.40 -0.27
CA VAL A 592 -19.41 4.52 0.89
C VAL A 592 -19.99 5.31 2.07
N LEU A 593 -21.20 4.93 2.51
CA LEU A 593 -21.94 5.63 3.56
C LEU A 593 -22.14 4.74 4.78
N TYR A 594 -21.59 5.17 5.90
CA TYR A 594 -21.74 4.54 7.22
C TYR A 594 -22.60 5.43 8.13
N GLY A 595 -23.84 5.01 8.43
CA GLY A 595 -24.75 5.68 9.36
C GLY A 595 -24.18 5.70 10.78
N GLY A 596 -24.09 4.53 11.41
CA GLY A 596 -23.46 4.38 12.72
C GLY A 596 -24.45 3.94 13.79
N ASP A 597 -24.46 4.58 14.95
CA ASP A 597 -25.41 4.31 16.03
C ASP A 597 -26.55 5.35 15.98
N GLY A 598 -27.75 4.98 15.56
CA GLY A 598 -28.91 5.89 15.57
C GLY A 598 -29.97 5.50 14.56
N ALA A 599 -30.84 6.43 14.20
CA ALA A 599 -31.82 6.22 13.14
C ALA A 599 -31.45 7.11 11.96
N ASP A 600 -30.69 6.53 11.03
CA ASP A 600 -29.98 7.27 9.99
C ASP A 600 -30.76 7.29 8.68
N THR A 601 -30.47 8.29 7.85
CA THR A 601 -30.97 8.39 6.48
C THR A 601 -29.81 8.43 5.51
N LEU A 602 -29.68 7.40 4.67
CA LEU A 602 -28.59 7.26 3.71
C LEU A 602 -29.15 7.41 2.29
N VAL A 603 -28.57 8.33 1.53
CA VAL A 603 -28.84 8.54 0.11
C VAL A 603 -27.51 8.36 -0.61
N GLY A 604 -27.32 7.23 -1.30
CA GLY A 604 -26.09 6.97 -2.07
C GLY A 604 -25.92 8.04 -3.14
N GLY A 605 -26.84 8.08 -4.10
CA GLY A 605 -26.79 9.06 -5.17
C GLY A 605 -26.63 8.33 -6.49
N ALA A 606 -25.97 8.93 -7.48
CA ALA A 606 -25.71 8.30 -8.76
C ALA A 606 -24.35 7.60 -8.73
N GLY A 607 -24.34 6.30 -8.90
CA GLY A 607 -23.09 5.54 -8.94
C GLY A 607 -23.32 4.09 -8.59
N SER A 608 -22.30 3.41 -8.09
CA SER A 608 -22.46 2.13 -7.42
C SER A 608 -22.03 2.29 -5.98
N ASP A 609 -23.00 2.52 -5.10
CA ASP A 609 -22.73 2.92 -3.72
C ASP A 609 -22.77 1.73 -2.75
N GLU A 610 -22.01 1.81 -1.66
CA GLU A 610 -22.10 0.90 -0.52
C GLU A 610 -22.71 1.62 0.69
N LEU A 611 -23.84 1.12 1.18
CA LEU A 611 -24.63 1.77 2.22
C LEU A 611 -24.76 0.85 3.44
N ASP A 612 -24.39 1.35 4.62
CA ASP A 612 -24.48 0.62 5.88
C ASP A 612 -25.05 1.52 6.98
N GLY A 613 -26.30 1.29 7.35
CA GLY A 613 -26.99 2.06 8.39
C GLY A 613 -26.41 1.82 9.80
N GLY A 614 -25.76 0.68 10.03
CA GLY A 614 -25.21 0.34 11.35
C GLY A 614 -26.28 -0.13 12.34
N ARG A 615 -26.39 0.54 13.48
CA ARG A 615 -27.31 0.20 14.59
C ARG A 615 -28.44 1.22 14.69
N GLY A 616 -29.63 0.78 14.31
CA GLY A 616 -30.89 1.34 14.75
C GLY A 616 -31.93 1.12 13.68
N ASN A 617 -32.84 2.06 13.47
CA ASN A 617 -33.87 1.90 12.43
C ASN A 617 -33.54 2.85 11.29
N ASP A 618 -32.88 2.32 10.27
CA ASP A 618 -32.26 3.16 9.25
C ASP A 618 -33.13 3.22 7.99
N THR A 619 -33.01 4.32 7.24
CA THR A 619 -33.73 4.54 5.99
C THR A 619 -32.74 4.70 4.84
N PHE A 620 -32.79 3.77 3.90
CA PHE A 620 -32.01 3.81 2.66
C PHE A 620 -32.91 4.37 1.55
N VAL A 621 -32.51 5.49 0.96
CA VAL A 621 -33.33 6.23 0.00
C VAL A 621 -32.79 6.04 -1.41
N PHE A 622 -33.64 5.51 -2.29
CA PHE A 622 -33.34 5.31 -3.71
C PHE A 622 -34.30 6.14 -4.55
N GLU A 623 -33.78 7.21 -5.14
CA GLU A 623 -34.56 8.12 -5.98
C GLU A 623 -33.85 8.42 -7.31
N GLY A 624 -34.63 8.66 -8.36
CA GLY A 624 -34.08 9.07 -9.65
C GLY A 624 -33.19 8.00 -10.29
N ASP A 625 -31.95 8.37 -10.59
CA ASP A 625 -30.95 7.54 -11.28
C ASP A 625 -29.87 7.10 -10.28
N PHE A 626 -30.28 6.32 -9.28
CA PHE A 626 -29.43 5.96 -8.16
C PHE A 626 -28.31 4.95 -8.50
N GLY A 627 -28.31 4.41 -9.72
CA GLY A 627 -27.33 3.41 -10.13
C GLY A 627 -27.45 2.05 -9.43
N SER A 628 -26.32 1.42 -9.12
CA SER A 628 -26.23 0.01 -8.70
C SER A 628 -25.63 -0.15 -7.31
N ASP A 629 -26.49 -0.10 -6.30
CA ASP A 629 -26.06 0.03 -4.91
C ASP A 629 -26.08 -1.29 -4.16
N THR A 630 -25.25 -1.37 -3.14
CA THR A 630 -25.18 -2.47 -2.18
C THR A 630 -25.53 -1.94 -0.79
N VAL A 631 -26.55 -2.52 -0.16
CA VAL A 631 -26.85 -2.29 1.25
C VAL A 631 -26.27 -3.42 2.08
N VAL A 632 -25.38 -3.04 2.98
CA VAL A 632 -24.72 -3.94 3.94
C VAL A 632 -25.51 -3.94 5.24
N ARG A 633 -25.61 -5.12 5.87
CA ARG A 633 -26.26 -5.33 7.18
C ARG A 633 -27.74 -4.90 7.28
N PHE A 634 -28.49 -4.86 6.18
CA PHE A 634 -29.93 -4.57 6.19
C PHE A 634 -30.70 -5.51 7.15
N GLY A 635 -31.37 -4.93 8.15
CA GLY A 635 -32.13 -5.62 9.19
C GLY A 635 -31.28 -6.44 10.18
N ALA A 636 -29.95 -6.28 10.18
CA ALA A 636 -28.99 -7.13 10.89
C ALA A 636 -28.45 -6.49 12.19
N GLY A 637 -29.31 -5.96 13.06
CA GLY A 637 -28.88 -5.44 14.36
C GLY A 637 -28.95 -6.47 15.49
N GLU A 638 -27.86 -6.70 16.25
CA GLU A 638 -27.87 -7.41 17.54
C GLU A 638 -28.79 -6.76 18.62
N ARG A 639 -29.41 -5.60 18.30
CA ARG A 639 -30.45 -4.92 19.10
C ARG A 639 -31.70 -4.46 18.33
N GLY A 640 -32.04 -5.06 17.19
CA GLY A 640 -33.41 -4.98 16.64
C GLY A 640 -33.80 -3.64 16.00
N GLY A 641 -33.15 -3.32 14.89
CA GLY A 641 -33.60 -2.33 13.91
C GLY A 641 -34.63 -2.88 12.94
N ASP A 642 -35.71 -2.16 12.64
CA ASP A 642 -36.57 -2.41 11.46
C ASP A 642 -36.15 -1.38 10.38
N ASP A 643 -35.23 -1.77 9.51
CA ASP A 643 -34.70 -0.91 8.43
C ASP A 643 -35.70 -0.76 7.28
N LEU A 644 -35.58 0.34 6.54
CA LEU A 644 -36.54 0.72 5.51
C LEU A 644 -35.85 1.08 4.19
N LEU A 645 -36.33 0.48 3.10
CA LEU A 645 -36.05 0.90 1.74
C LEU A 645 -37.09 1.93 1.31
N GLN A 646 -36.69 3.18 1.17
CA GLN A 646 -37.54 4.26 0.64
C GLN A 646 -37.31 4.41 -0.87
N ILE A 647 -38.32 4.07 -1.68
CA ILE A 647 -38.20 3.99 -3.13
C ILE A 647 -39.05 5.08 -3.81
N SER A 648 -38.40 5.90 -4.64
CA SER A 648 -39.06 6.83 -5.57
C SER A 648 -38.51 6.66 -6.99
N VAL A 649 -38.89 5.54 -7.63
CA VAL A 649 -38.41 5.13 -8.95
C VAL A 649 -39.58 5.03 -9.94
N ASP A 650 -39.42 5.66 -11.11
CA ASP A 650 -40.45 5.70 -12.14
C ASP A 650 -40.88 4.28 -12.57
N GLY A 651 -42.19 4.01 -12.51
CA GLY A 651 -42.78 2.71 -12.86
C GLY A 651 -43.04 1.77 -11.68
N PHE A 652 -42.56 2.10 -10.47
CA PHE A 652 -42.74 1.29 -9.26
C PHE A 652 -43.59 2.01 -8.21
N ALA A 653 -44.92 1.95 -8.37
CA ALA A 653 -45.86 2.72 -7.55
C ALA A 653 -46.38 2.01 -6.29
N THR A 654 -45.97 0.75 -6.03
CA THR A 654 -46.39 0.00 -4.82
C THR A 654 -45.24 -0.87 -4.30
N ALA A 655 -45.21 -1.10 -2.97
CA ALA A 655 -44.23 -1.97 -2.33
C ALA A 655 -44.28 -3.41 -2.89
N GLU A 656 -45.47 -3.90 -3.24
CA GLU A 656 -45.62 -5.22 -3.88
C GLU A 656 -44.91 -5.31 -5.25
N ALA A 657 -44.83 -4.20 -5.99
CA ALA A 657 -44.16 -4.19 -7.29
C ALA A 657 -42.63 -4.25 -7.12
N VAL A 658 -42.09 -3.57 -6.11
CA VAL A 658 -40.66 -3.63 -5.77
C VAL A 658 -40.29 -4.99 -5.18
N LEU A 659 -41.06 -5.51 -4.23
CA LEU A 659 -40.82 -6.82 -3.63
C LEU A 659 -40.85 -7.96 -4.67
N ALA A 660 -41.63 -7.79 -5.74
CA ALA A 660 -41.67 -8.75 -6.84
C ALA A 660 -40.38 -8.80 -7.69
N LEU A 661 -39.46 -7.83 -7.52
CA LEU A 661 -38.13 -7.84 -8.16
C LEU A 661 -37.12 -8.74 -7.44
N ALA A 662 -37.38 -9.10 -6.19
CA ALA A 662 -36.44 -9.83 -5.33
C ALA A 662 -35.99 -11.14 -5.97
N ALA A 663 -34.70 -11.20 -6.29
CA ALA A 663 -34.01 -12.36 -6.82
C ALA A 663 -32.89 -12.78 -5.86
N GLU A 664 -32.94 -14.04 -5.40
CA GLU A 664 -31.90 -14.62 -4.55
C GLU A 664 -30.60 -14.82 -5.34
N THR A 665 -29.47 -14.41 -4.74
CA THR A 665 -28.11 -14.65 -5.23
C THR A 665 -27.31 -15.43 -4.19
N GLN A 666 -26.02 -15.69 -4.46
CA GLN A 666 -25.15 -16.29 -3.44
C GLN A 666 -24.80 -15.31 -2.31
N ALA A 667 -24.77 -14.01 -2.61
CA ALA A 667 -24.40 -12.96 -1.66
C ALA A 667 -25.60 -12.42 -0.86
N GLY A 668 -26.85 -12.59 -1.35
CA GLY A 668 -28.05 -12.09 -0.69
C GLY A 668 -29.21 -11.94 -1.68
N THR A 669 -29.85 -10.77 -1.70
CA THR A 669 -31.01 -10.50 -2.58
C THR A 669 -30.73 -9.31 -3.48
N VAL A 670 -31.10 -9.41 -4.76
CA VAL A 670 -31.04 -8.30 -5.72
C VAL A 670 -32.46 -7.85 -6.10
N LEU A 671 -32.70 -6.55 -6.04
CA LEU A 671 -33.89 -5.87 -6.58
C LEU A 671 -33.49 -5.15 -7.87
N GLN A 672 -33.74 -5.77 -9.03
CA GLN A 672 -33.35 -5.20 -10.33
C GLN A 672 -34.46 -4.34 -10.94
N PHE A 673 -34.28 -3.02 -10.98
CA PHE A 673 -35.25 -2.07 -11.54
C PHE A 673 -35.07 -1.86 -13.05
N SER A 674 -33.81 -1.79 -13.52
CA SER A 674 -33.47 -1.62 -14.93
C SER A 674 -32.13 -2.32 -15.26
N HIS A 675 -31.45 -2.00 -16.38
CA HIS A 675 -30.09 -2.51 -16.61
C HIS A 675 -29.06 -1.86 -15.66
N ASP A 676 -29.27 -0.58 -15.37
CA ASP A 676 -28.33 0.29 -14.67
C ASP A 676 -28.78 0.58 -13.23
N LEU A 677 -30.02 0.19 -12.88
CA LEU A 677 -30.62 0.40 -11.56
C LEU A 677 -30.86 -0.91 -10.81
N SER A 678 -30.14 -1.12 -9.72
CA SER A 678 -30.31 -2.27 -8.83
C SER A 678 -29.95 -1.98 -7.38
N ILE A 679 -30.60 -2.68 -6.46
CA ILE A 679 -30.23 -2.71 -5.04
C ILE A 679 -29.84 -4.14 -4.68
N THR A 680 -28.65 -4.33 -4.13
CA THR A 680 -28.18 -5.61 -3.59
C THR A 680 -28.22 -5.56 -2.06
N LEU A 681 -28.99 -6.42 -1.42
CA LEU A 681 -29.02 -6.55 0.04
C LEU A 681 -28.12 -7.72 0.46
N LEU A 682 -26.93 -7.41 0.96
CA LEU A 682 -25.92 -8.41 1.30
C LEU A 682 -26.32 -9.18 2.57
N GLY A 683 -26.25 -10.51 2.52
CA GLY A 683 -26.61 -11.38 3.64
C GLY A 683 -28.11 -11.51 3.92
N VAL A 684 -28.97 -10.82 3.16
CA VAL A 684 -30.42 -10.88 3.30
C VAL A 684 -31.01 -11.78 2.22
N SER A 685 -31.69 -12.85 2.61
CA SER A 685 -32.43 -13.70 1.66
C SER A 685 -33.76 -13.07 1.26
N ALA A 686 -34.26 -13.40 0.07
CA ALA A 686 -35.48 -12.79 -0.47
C ALA A 686 -36.72 -13.13 0.36
N ALA A 687 -36.65 -14.19 1.16
CA ALA A 687 -37.70 -14.59 2.09
C ALA A 687 -37.73 -13.77 3.39
N GLN A 688 -36.68 -13.00 3.69
CA GLN A 688 -36.61 -12.11 4.84
C GLN A 688 -37.26 -10.75 4.56
N LEU A 689 -37.42 -10.38 3.29
CA LEU A 689 -38.06 -9.12 2.88
C LEU A 689 -39.59 -9.22 2.90
N ASP A 690 -40.24 -8.20 3.46
CA ASP A 690 -41.69 -8.03 3.44
C ASP A 690 -42.13 -6.60 3.08
N LEU A 691 -43.44 -6.33 3.18
CA LEU A 691 -44.02 -5.05 2.76
C LEU A 691 -43.76 -3.91 3.74
N ASN A 692 -43.32 -4.18 4.96
CA ASN A 692 -42.96 -3.16 5.94
C ASN A 692 -41.55 -2.62 5.70
N ASP A 693 -40.71 -3.41 5.02
CA ASP A 693 -39.34 -3.04 4.67
C ASP A 693 -39.27 -2.09 3.47
N ILE A 694 -40.40 -1.81 2.81
CA ILE A 694 -40.46 -1.00 1.58
C ILE A 694 -41.51 0.10 1.70
N GLN A 695 -41.06 1.35 1.58
CA GLN A 695 -41.91 2.53 1.50
C GLN A 695 -41.81 3.18 0.12
N ILE A 696 -42.95 3.38 -0.56
CA ILE A 696 -43.03 4.14 -1.81
C ILE A 696 -43.36 5.61 -1.51
N VAL A 697 -42.64 6.54 -2.14
CA VAL A 697 -42.80 8.00 -1.93
C VAL A 697 -43.17 8.73 -3.20
#